data_AF-A0A9P4XYU7-F1
#
_entry.id   AF-A0A9P4XYU7-F1
#
_cell.length_a   1.000
_cell.length_b   1.000
_cell.length_c   1.000
_cell.angle_alpha   90.00
_cell.angle_beta   90.00
_cell.angle_gamma   90.00
#
_symmetry.space_group_name_H-M   'P 1'
#
loop_
_entity.id
_entity.type
_entity.pdbx_description
1 polymer ?
#
loop_
_entity_poly.entity_id
_entity_poly.type
_entity_poly.pdbx_seq_one_letter_code
_entity_poly.pdbx_strand_id
1 'polypeptide(L)'
;MANGEGSLLAMARSGFSSNSGLLPISIPEYSADEIKVYIDTRLAADVGEREAIAAKMADKSGGVQLWAEMVTAIVNEASEGGVSGEVIMGMLDDIAPTAVAKLDDLYAWKLSRLSPTEQAQAFMVMQWVILAAEPLRLNELLDAMRLILAIRQRDGRKEWNPISVLNIEPPLSMEDMKTAEDHEMGAGIPMDSPVLFWRWIQRISQGLLKLESAGGPGSRISNDPLGRKYLRPAHTTVLQFFRKGRGFQSLSPLPDKQQARISSTETLIDNSQYWLLRACLSYLSMAELNHLGQDMPEETDQRLQHAEDQRKAAMASYPLLRYVVDNLVFHLLCPRQCRYFLPQAELLGLFTANRCHLWRRWTYLLGFDVDDADPEAVLNKASQGATKKLLAPIYGAKYRLIRVLRKVWKTAMEQQKSGVLSGDLSTVQTETHDQLESGSPAQLMMPNLGGGNGLTKLLLGPPVWKSRRKRFNTMDIAGLAVQNAVYRRSVPRGENITEPQYESRGLHQESLLPCLITIATATTPIAKATAIRTYLRQWDPSRPESIQHGDEAEPTPRVRRGPDVFHVADHSLAQKLLESQVWTISSPKPKKEPRRLGRPPKKTPADVTKEAPKKRGRSRKADVQARENKPKEAELQSELREAAKPKADRARINVVSERLVKDITTYLEPTFRRHKGCDLISVYPGSGLWDRALHDAVQPRSHLLLEPDADFYQPFLKPLLDRDGVRILPKSGIVWDELNKILTPENFPNQVETSKDPKVPPPRNDTLLVTMNLSMYPKRRFTVFDSVSRLVVYQLIQSMRTSTLFQKYGQVRVLIWIPDDEKAQLVPRTTTNRNKLAIQGELTTEYIAEVCCTDHVVEAGVSVKKTDRIRNDQIDLESARQTLLRMREGGFETPPGRKTQIVKMLEELQLPLNEPISLMEIKNIRDKTTSVEHRKLLDLQEKGRLEEDSAQSTRLQRLKHYHSRQDREEVRIFDWVRQFDEIMDAYGEAARATTPKAREKKLARAKEKEADFDERLQKLSSQMHGQVCHTRDQLHLIRQPAELGSILSWDRRPWEPLTVDATDFFPNVPCALLDIQPKAPSPLLRAAGPGSSNSGDIFDLLLSTLLWTRSATLRKQLDQVWPGTYDGIIDNVPSVADPAKGGIPLKGSMAITVRVLNQLQMVEILEAFMKWPFRPSYADLVGRLADERAAGEEALSIAEDETVDLMGLASADNF
;
A
#
# COMPACT_ATOMS: atom_id res chain seq x y z
N MET A 1 17.67 27.41 65.11
CA MET A 1 19.09 27.14 65.42
C MET A 1 19.43 25.74 64.95
N ALA A 2 20.63 25.61 64.38
CA ALA A 2 21.51 24.44 64.36
C ALA A 2 21.03 23.11 63.73
N ASN A 3 21.53 22.85 62.52
CA ASN A 3 22.55 21.85 62.17
C ASN A 3 22.61 20.51 62.95
N GLY A 4 22.85 19.43 62.20
CA GLY A 4 23.74 18.36 62.69
C GLY A 4 23.53 16.96 62.11
N GLU A 5 24.11 16.72 60.92
CA GLU A 5 24.89 15.53 60.54
C GLU A 5 24.35 14.08 60.72
N GLY A 6 24.18 13.39 59.58
CA GLY A 6 25.15 12.37 59.13
C GLY A 6 25.01 10.91 59.59
N SER A 7 24.65 10.00 58.66
CA SER A 7 25.54 8.92 58.14
C SER A 7 24.78 7.68 57.62
N LEU A 8 24.99 7.39 56.31
CA LEU A 8 25.10 6.09 55.60
C LEU A 8 24.10 4.93 55.83
N LEU A 9 23.27 4.63 54.80
CA LEU A 9 23.20 3.29 54.15
C LEU A 9 22.37 3.27 52.84
N ALA A 10 23.10 2.97 51.75
CA ALA A 10 22.80 2.22 50.53
C ALA A 10 21.36 2.07 49.94
N MET A 11 21.30 2.47 48.66
CA MET A 11 20.62 1.85 47.50
C MET A 11 19.09 1.91 47.34
N ALA A 12 18.65 2.88 46.50
CA ALA A 12 17.83 2.62 45.31
C ALA A 12 17.91 3.81 44.34
N ARG A 13 18.70 3.68 43.26
CA ARG A 13 18.75 4.61 42.12
C ARG A 13 18.06 3.95 40.91
N SER A 14 16.95 4.50 40.44
CA SER A 14 16.68 4.74 39.01
C SER A 14 15.35 5.48 38.84
N GLY A 15 15.38 6.63 38.16
CA GLY A 15 14.18 7.42 37.90
C GLY A 15 14.47 8.89 37.62
N PHE A 16 14.82 9.20 36.37
CA PHE A 16 14.65 10.49 35.68
C PHE A 16 15.37 11.77 36.15
N SER A 17 15.93 12.45 35.13
CA SER A 17 16.26 13.87 35.01
C SER A 17 17.70 14.33 35.31
N SER A 18 18.44 14.59 34.22
CA SER A 18 19.38 15.70 34.04
C SER A 18 19.69 15.77 32.53
N ASN A 19 19.19 16.72 31.73
CA ASN A 19 19.35 18.17 31.80
C ASN A 19 20.78 18.57 32.19
N SER A 20 21.68 18.55 31.22
CA SER A 20 22.97 19.22 31.31
C SER A 20 22.92 20.54 30.53
N GLY A 21 22.77 21.63 31.26
CA GLY A 21 23.61 22.82 31.04
C GLY A 21 23.23 23.77 29.92
N LEU A 22 21.97 24.20 29.86
CA LEU A 22 21.69 25.62 29.66
C LEU A 22 20.90 26.03 30.90
N LEU A 23 21.47 26.90 31.74
CA LEU A 23 20.64 27.68 32.65
C LEU A 23 19.48 28.23 31.81
N PRO A 24 18.22 28.19 32.28
CA PRO A 24 17.18 28.94 31.59
C PRO A 24 17.66 30.39 31.63
N ILE A 25 18.17 30.88 30.51
CA ILE A 25 18.21 32.32 30.27
C ILE A 25 16.73 32.65 30.28
N SER A 26 16.26 33.14 31.43
CA SER A 26 15.04 33.92 31.52
C SER A 26 15.18 34.98 30.45
N ILE A 27 14.54 34.78 29.30
CA ILE A 27 14.33 35.85 28.33
C ILE A 27 13.59 36.90 29.17
N PRO A 28 14.14 38.10 29.37
CA PRO A 28 13.41 39.11 30.11
C PRO A 28 12.09 39.33 29.37
N GLU A 29 10.97 39.16 30.06
CA GLU A 29 9.67 39.52 29.51
C GLU A 29 9.65 41.04 29.44
N TYR A 30 10.08 41.58 28.30
CA TYR A 30 10.07 43.02 28.08
C TYR A 30 8.63 43.49 27.96
N SER A 31 8.28 44.49 28.75
CA SER A 31 6.97 45.13 28.62
C SER A 31 6.87 45.89 27.29
N ALA A 32 5.67 46.07 26.76
CA ALA A 32 5.45 46.83 25.53
C ALA A 32 6.00 48.28 25.64
N ASP A 33 6.07 48.83 26.85
CA ASP A 33 6.61 50.15 27.13
C ASP A 33 8.15 50.18 27.06
N GLU A 34 8.84 49.12 27.48
CA GLU A 34 10.30 49.02 27.35
C GLU A 34 10.76 48.92 25.88
N ILE A 35 9.98 48.23 25.03
CA ILE A 35 10.26 48.13 23.59
C ILE A 35 10.06 49.49 22.90
N LYS A 36 9.03 50.25 23.28
CA LYS A 36 8.83 51.63 22.80
C LYS A 36 10.00 52.52 23.17
N VAL A 37 10.42 52.50 24.44
CA VAL A 37 11.59 53.25 24.92
C VAL A 37 12.85 52.86 24.15
N TYR A 38 13.06 51.56 23.89
CA TYR A 38 14.19 51.10 23.08
C TYR A 38 14.18 51.69 21.66
N ILE A 39 13.04 51.60 20.96
CA ILE A 39 12.91 52.11 19.59
C ILE A 39 13.12 53.63 19.57
N ASP A 40 12.48 54.38 20.46
CA ASP A 40 12.59 55.83 20.52
C ASP A 40 14.01 56.32 20.83
N THR A 41 14.79 55.52 21.56
CA THR A 41 16.19 55.86 21.91
C THR A 41 17.17 55.51 20.79
N ARG A 42 16.92 54.44 20.01
CA ARG A 42 17.85 53.89 19.01
C ARG A 42 17.53 54.28 17.57
N LEU A 43 16.32 54.73 17.28
CA LEU A 43 15.91 55.20 15.97
C LEU A 43 16.57 56.55 15.67
N ALA A 44 17.26 56.64 14.52
CA ALA A 44 18.04 57.81 14.13
C ALA A 44 17.18 59.09 14.07
N ALA A 45 17.80 60.24 14.31
CA ALA A 45 17.10 61.52 14.46
C ALA A 45 16.64 62.12 13.12
N ASP A 46 17.23 61.69 12.02
CA ASP A 46 17.02 62.13 10.65
C ASP A 46 15.98 61.31 9.86
N VAL A 47 15.37 60.30 10.49
CA VAL A 47 14.31 59.47 9.90
C VAL A 47 13.04 60.32 9.67
N GLY A 48 12.60 60.46 8.42
CA GLY A 48 11.34 61.15 8.09
C GLY A 48 10.11 60.42 8.68
N GLU A 49 9.13 61.16 9.21
CA GLU A 49 7.96 60.60 9.92
C GLU A 49 8.30 59.73 11.14
N ARG A 50 9.41 60.06 11.83
CA ARG A 50 9.97 59.34 12.98
C ARG A 50 8.94 58.83 13.99
N GLU A 51 8.02 59.68 14.44
CA GLU A 51 7.00 59.31 15.45
C GLU A 51 6.01 58.27 14.92
N ALA A 52 5.57 58.39 13.66
CA ALA A 52 4.64 57.44 13.05
C ALA A 52 5.30 56.08 12.80
N ILE A 53 6.56 56.09 12.37
CA ILE A 53 7.38 54.88 12.16
C ILE A 53 7.65 54.17 13.50
N ALA A 54 8.04 54.90 14.54
CA ALA A 54 8.28 54.34 15.87
C ALA A 54 7.00 53.71 16.46
N ALA A 55 5.85 54.40 16.34
CA ALA A 55 4.56 53.88 16.78
C ALA A 55 4.18 52.59 16.04
N LYS A 56 4.36 52.56 14.72
CA LYS A 56 4.08 51.37 13.88
C LYS A 56 5.02 50.21 14.20
N MET A 57 6.31 50.48 14.42
CA MET A 57 7.28 49.46 14.82
C MET A 57 6.94 48.87 16.19
N ALA A 58 6.54 49.69 17.16
CA ALA A 58 6.13 49.23 18.47
C ALA A 58 4.88 48.33 18.39
N ASP A 59 3.86 48.74 17.63
CA ASP A 59 2.63 47.96 17.41
C ASP A 59 2.92 46.62 16.72
N LYS A 60 3.65 46.66 15.59
CA LYS A 60 4.00 45.46 14.82
C LYS A 60 4.89 44.50 15.60
N SER A 61 5.78 45.00 16.47
CA SER A 61 6.72 44.15 17.23
C SER A 61 6.03 43.10 18.11
N GLY A 62 4.78 43.32 18.52
CA GLY A 62 3.99 42.35 19.27
C GLY A 62 4.63 41.87 20.58
N GLY A 63 5.50 42.68 21.18
CA GLY A 63 6.24 42.30 22.40
C GLY A 63 7.56 41.54 22.16
N VAL A 64 8.01 41.39 20.91
CA VAL A 64 9.24 40.65 20.58
C VAL A 64 10.44 41.61 20.45
N GLN A 65 11.23 41.74 21.52
CA GLN A 65 12.40 42.63 21.54
C GLN A 65 13.38 42.38 20.39
N LEU A 66 13.76 41.11 20.12
CA LEU A 66 14.69 40.78 19.03
C LEU A 66 14.20 41.28 17.66
N TRP A 67 12.88 41.29 17.43
CA TRP A 67 12.31 41.86 16.21
C TRP A 67 12.53 43.37 16.17
N ALA A 68 12.25 44.07 17.27
CA ALA A 68 12.47 45.51 17.37
C ALA A 68 13.94 45.90 17.16
N GLU A 69 14.89 45.17 17.76
CA GLU A 69 16.33 45.42 17.57
C GLU A 69 16.76 45.28 16.10
N MET A 70 16.31 44.21 15.43
CA MET A 70 16.66 43.94 14.04
C MET A 70 16.01 44.94 13.09
N VAL A 71 14.76 45.33 13.33
CA VAL A 71 14.04 46.26 12.46
C VAL A 71 14.53 47.69 12.65
N THR A 72 14.84 48.13 13.88
CA THR A 72 15.45 49.45 14.11
C THR A 72 16.78 49.59 13.36
N ALA A 73 17.61 48.54 13.34
CA ALA A 73 18.84 48.54 12.55
C ALA A 73 18.56 48.67 11.04
N ILE A 74 17.57 47.95 10.52
CA ILE A 74 17.18 48.00 9.09
C ILE A 74 16.63 49.39 8.71
N VAL A 75 15.81 50.00 9.58
CA VAL A 75 15.22 51.32 9.33
C VAL A 75 16.29 52.41 9.36
N ASN A 76 17.22 52.36 10.33
CA ASN A 76 18.34 53.29 10.37
C ASN A 76 19.21 53.17 9.11
N GLU A 77 19.55 51.95 8.68
CA GLU A 77 20.32 51.71 7.45
C GLU A 77 19.58 52.21 6.20
N ALA A 78 18.26 52.03 6.12
CA ALA A 78 17.44 52.54 5.03
C ALA A 78 17.40 54.08 5.00
N SER A 79 17.32 54.71 6.18
CA SER A 79 17.35 56.17 6.32
C SER A 79 18.70 56.75 5.92
N GLU A 80 19.81 56.16 6.37
CA GLU A 80 21.17 56.53 5.95
C GLU A 80 21.35 56.36 4.43
N GLY A 81 20.67 55.38 3.83
CA GLY A 81 20.60 55.17 2.38
C GLY A 81 19.71 56.14 1.61
N GLY A 82 19.07 57.12 2.29
CA GLY A 82 18.23 58.14 1.68
C GLY A 82 16.81 57.70 1.30
N VAL A 83 16.30 56.60 1.89
CA VAL A 83 14.93 56.11 1.66
C VAL A 83 13.92 56.99 2.41
N SER A 84 12.84 57.41 1.74
CA SER A 84 11.81 58.27 2.34
C SER A 84 10.96 57.54 3.40
N GLY A 85 10.41 58.30 4.35
CA GLY A 85 9.56 57.77 5.44
C GLY A 85 8.36 56.96 4.95
N GLU A 86 7.69 57.41 3.88
CA GLU A 86 6.56 56.67 3.26
C GLU A 86 6.96 55.27 2.76
N VAL A 87 8.16 55.14 2.16
CA VAL A 87 8.67 53.85 1.67
C VAL A 87 9.07 52.95 2.82
N ILE A 88 9.62 53.50 3.91
CA ILE A 88 9.90 52.77 5.14
C ILE A 88 8.60 52.24 5.77
N MET A 89 7.53 53.04 5.76
CA MET A 89 6.21 52.62 6.25
C MET A 89 5.63 51.45 5.46
N GLY A 90 5.76 51.46 4.13
CA GLY A 90 5.40 50.32 3.28
C GLY A 90 6.28 49.09 3.53
N MET A 91 7.59 49.29 3.69
CA MET A 91 8.53 48.22 4.02
C MET A 91 8.18 47.51 5.34
N LEU A 92 7.70 48.24 6.35
CA LEU A 92 7.25 47.65 7.62
C LEU A 92 6.03 46.74 7.45
N ASP A 93 5.14 47.04 6.52
CA ASP A 93 3.99 46.17 6.20
C ASP A 93 4.42 44.91 5.46
N ASP A 94 5.45 45.00 4.60
CA ASP A 94 6.03 43.84 3.92
C ASP A 94 6.81 42.92 4.86
N ILE A 95 7.52 43.49 5.84
CA ILE A 95 8.27 42.75 6.88
C ILE A 95 7.32 41.97 7.79
N ALA A 96 6.18 42.57 8.14
CA ALA A 96 5.19 42.02 9.06
C ALA A 96 3.77 42.15 8.46
N PRO A 97 3.41 41.26 7.52
CA PRO A 97 2.13 41.32 6.81
C PRO A 97 0.93 40.93 7.69
N THR A 98 1.18 40.35 8.86
CA THR A 98 0.15 39.99 9.84
C THR A 98 0.02 41.05 10.94
N ALA A 99 -1.09 41.02 11.68
CA ALA A 99 -1.36 42.00 12.75
C ALA A 99 -0.35 41.94 13.91
N VAL A 100 0.34 40.81 14.10
CA VAL A 100 1.39 40.62 15.12
C VAL A 100 2.61 40.01 14.43
N ALA A 101 3.75 40.70 14.43
CA ALA A 101 4.91 40.24 13.70
C ALA A 101 5.48 38.93 14.27
N LYS A 102 5.80 37.99 13.39
CA LYS A 102 6.58 36.79 13.72
C LYS A 102 8.01 37.00 13.25
N LEU A 103 8.98 36.57 14.06
CA LEU A 103 10.40 36.55 13.66
C LEU A 103 10.61 35.76 12.35
N ASP A 104 9.82 34.72 12.12
CA ASP A 104 9.85 33.93 10.89
C ASP A 104 9.50 34.76 9.63
N ASP A 105 8.63 35.76 9.74
CA ASP A 105 8.26 36.64 8.63
C ASP A 105 9.41 37.60 8.29
N LEU A 106 10.05 38.17 9.32
CA LEU A 106 11.24 39.02 9.18
C LEU A 106 12.41 38.25 8.55
N TYR A 107 12.64 36.99 8.95
CA TYR A 107 13.68 36.15 8.36
C TYR A 107 13.37 35.79 6.90
N ALA A 108 12.12 35.44 6.59
CA ALA A 108 11.70 35.18 5.22
C ALA A 108 11.88 36.42 4.32
N TRP A 109 11.49 37.60 4.83
CA TRP A 109 11.66 38.87 4.13
C TRP A 109 13.13 39.23 3.89
N LYS A 110 14.00 39.02 4.88
CA LYS A 110 15.46 39.20 4.69
C LYS A 110 15.99 38.34 3.55
N LEU A 111 15.56 37.08 3.48
CA LEU A 111 16.02 36.12 2.47
C LEU A 111 15.39 36.38 1.09
N SER A 112 14.18 36.94 1.00
CA SER A 112 13.53 37.25 -0.28
C SER A 112 14.21 38.37 -1.06
N ARG A 113 15.06 39.17 -0.41
CA ARG A 113 15.87 40.23 -1.05
C ARG A 113 17.04 39.70 -1.87
N LEU A 114 17.39 38.43 -1.70
CA LEU A 114 18.45 37.78 -2.44
C LEU A 114 18.00 37.49 -3.88
N SER A 115 18.91 37.62 -4.84
CA SER A 115 18.66 37.17 -6.21
C SER A 115 18.43 35.65 -6.27
N PRO A 116 17.78 35.08 -7.31
CA PRO A 116 17.52 33.64 -7.37
C PRO A 116 18.77 32.76 -7.28
N THR A 117 19.91 33.24 -7.81
CA THR A 117 21.21 32.60 -7.69
C THR A 117 21.72 32.63 -6.25
N GLU A 118 21.65 33.79 -5.59
CA GLU A 118 22.02 33.94 -4.18
C GLU A 118 21.10 33.15 -3.24
N GLN A 119 19.81 33.03 -3.54
CA GLN A 119 18.88 32.19 -2.78
C GLN A 119 19.29 30.72 -2.84
N ALA A 120 19.65 30.23 -4.01
CA ALA A 120 20.10 28.86 -4.17
C ALA A 120 21.49 28.62 -3.51
N GLN A 121 22.37 29.62 -3.52
CA GLN A 121 23.64 29.58 -2.79
C GLN A 121 23.43 29.60 -1.27
N ALA A 122 22.56 30.49 -0.77
CA ALA A 122 22.16 30.55 0.64
C ALA A 122 21.49 29.25 1.08
N PHE A 123 20.70 28.62 0.21
CA PHE A 123 20.09 27.32 0.48
C PHE A 123 21.16 26.28 0.81
N MET A 124 22.21 26.16 -0.02
CA MET A 124 23.31 25.20 0.19
C MET A 124 24.10 25.47 1.49
N VAL A 125 24.37 26.74 1.79
CA VAL A 125 25.05 27.10 3.06
C VAL A 125 24.18 26.75 4.26
N MET A 126 22.87 27.06 4.21
CA MET A 126 21.94 26.77 5.30
C MET A 126 21.73 25.25 5.48
N GLN A 127 21.82 24.44 4.42
CA GLN A 127 21.79 22.98 4.55
C GLN A 127 22.90 22.50 5.50
N TRP A 128 24.15 22.90 5.27
CA TRP A 128 25.26 22.52 6.13
C TRP A 128 25.17 23.13 7.53
N VAL A 129 24.85 24.41 7.66
CA VAL A 129 24.89 25.09 8.97
C VAL A 129 23.75 24.66 9.90
N ILE A 130 22.58 24.33 9.35
CA ILE A 130 21.38 24.00 10.15
C ILE A 130 21.25 22.50 10.41
N LEU A 131 21.60 21.66 9.43
CA LEU A 131 21.31 20.22 9.45
C LEU A 131 22.52 19.36 9.81
N ALA A 132 23.72 19.94 9.93
CA ALA A 132 24.89 19.26 10.44
C ALA A 132 24.72 18.75 11.88
N ALA A 133 25.43 17.67 12.20
CA ALA A 133 25.43 17.08 13.55
C ALA A 133 26.10 18.00 14.57
N GLU A 134 27.14 18.70 14.13
CA GLU A 134 27.95 19.65 14.89
C GLU A 134 28.30 20.86 14.01
N PRO A 135 28.58 22.04 14.61
CA PRO A 135 28.96 23.23 13.85
C PRO A 135 30.25 23.01 13.05
N LEU A 136 30.24 23.35 11.76
CA LEU A 136 31.42 23.27 10.91
C LEU A 136 32.34 24.48 11.12
N ARG A 137 33.65 24.25 10.99
CA ARG A 137 34.65 25.31 10.82
C ARG A 137 34.51 25.94 9.45
N LEU A 138 34.94 27.21 9.33
CA LEU A 138 34.82 27.94 8.06
C LEU A 138 35.53 27.22 6.89
N ASN A 139 36.70 26.63 7.12
CA ASN A 139 37.40 25.85 6.10
C ASN A 139 36.69 24.53 5.75
N GLU A 140 36.00 23.90 6.71
CA GLU A 140 35.24 22.67 6.44
C GLU A 140 34.01 22.97 5.57
N LEU A 141 33.33 24.10 5.83
CA LEU A 141 32.22 24.54 4.99
C LEU A 141 32.70 24.91 3.58
N LEU A 142 33.88 25.52 3.44
CA LEU A 142 34.48 25.83 2.15
C LEU A 142 34.64 24.56 1.30
N ASP A 143 35.24 23.52 1.86
CA ASP A 143 35.42 22.23 1.18
C ASP A 143 34.06 21.57 0.87
N ALA A 144 33.12 21.65 1.82
CA ALA A 144 31.78 21.10 1.64
C ALA A 144 31.00 21.80 0.52
N MET A 145 31.21 23.11 0.34
CA MET A 145 30.62 23.87 -0.74
C MET A 145 31.21 23.49 -2.10
N ARG A 146 32.54 23.39 -2.20
CA ARG A 146 33.23 22.90 -3.42
C ARG A 146 32.73 21.52 -3.82
N LEU A 147 32.61 20.62 -2.85
CA LEU A 147 32.15 19.27 -3.07
C LEU A 147 30.70 19.22 -3.59
N ILE A 148 29.77 19.97 -2.97
CA ILE A 148 28.37 19.99 -3.43
C ILE A 148 28.25 20.57 -4.84
N LEU A 149 29.03 21.59 -5.18
CA LEU A 149 29.05 22.15 -6.54
C LEU A 149 29.55 21.12 -7.56
N ALA A 150 30.64 20.42 -7.24
CA ALA A 150 31.18 19.35 -8.10
C ALA A 150 30.17 18.20 -8.29
N ILE A 151 29.48 17.80 -7.22
CA ILE A 151 28.42 16.77 -7.30
C ILE A 151 27.27 17.26 -8.18
N ARG A 152 26.80 18.51 -8.00
CA ARG A 152 25.69 19.08 -8.79
C ARG A 152 26.03 19.29 -10.26
N GLN A 153 27.30 19.56 -10.58
CA GLN A 153 27.77 19.68 -11.96
C GLN A 153 27.71 18.34 -12.68
N ARG A 154 28.05 17.23 -11.99
CA ARG A 154 27.97 15.87 -12.55
C ARG A 154 26.55 15.29 -12.53
N ASP A 155 25.80 15.55 -11.46
CA ASP A 155 24.50 14.94 -11.22
C ASP A 155 23.34 15.83 -11.70
N GLY A 156 22.72 15.45 -12.82
CA GLY A 156 21.58 16.16 -13.41
C GLY A 156 20.24 15.93 -12.69
N ARG A 157 20.21 15.17 -11.59
CA ARG A 157 18.96 14.83 -10.88
C ARG A 157 18.47 15.98 -10.02
N LYS A 158 17.16 16.26 -10.11
CA LYS A 158 16.48 17.31 -9.34
C LYS A 158 15.85 16.81 -8.04
N GLU A 159 15.64 15.51 -7.89
CA GLU A 159 14.97 14.88 -6.74
C GLU A 159 15.73 13.62 -6.29
N TRP A 160 15.81 13.41 -4.96
CA TRP A 160 16.52 12.30 -4.33
C TRP A 160 15.57 11.38 -3.57
N ASN A 161 15.84 10.08 -3.63
CA ASN A 161 15.23 9.07 -2.78
C ASN A 161 16.34 8.26 -2.06
N PRO A 162 16.04 7.48 -1.00
CA PRO A 162 17.03 6.71 -0.25
C PRO A 162 17.95 5.85 -1.11
N ILE A 163 17.38 5.23 -2.15
CA ILE A 163 18.08 4.29 -3.03
C ILE A 163 19.05 5.04 -3.94
N SER A 164 18.62 6.17 -4.51
CA SER A 164 19.41 6.93 -5.47
C SER A 164 20.62 7.60 -4.83
N VAL A 165 20.53 8.01 -3.56
CA VAL A 165 21.64 8.61 -2.79
C VAL A 165 22.80 7.64 -2.59
N LEU A 166 22.50 6.35 -2.43
CA LEU A 166 23.49 5.31 -2.17
C LEU A 166 24.24 4.86 -3.44
N ASN A 167 23.78 5.25 -4.63
CA ASN A 167 24.42 4.90 -5.90
C ASN A 167 25.56 5.87 -6.23
N ILE A 168 26.75 5.66 -5.67
CA ILE A 168 27.92 6.52 -5.90
C ILE A 168 28.49 6.24 -7.31
N GLU A 169 28.56 7.29 -8.14
CA GLU A 169 29.20 7.29 -9.47
C GLU A 169 30.74 7.30 -9.33
N PRO A 170 31.57 7.27 -10.40
CA PRO A 170 33.03 7.19 -10.26
C PRO A 170 33.60 8.23 -9.29
N PRO A 171 34.66 7.89 -8.53
CA PRO A 171 35.18 8.74 -7.47
C PRO A 171 35.56 10.14 -7.99
N LEU A 172 35.20 11.17 -7.23
CA LEU A 172 35.64 12.54 -7.48
C LEU A 172 37.13 12.68 -7.11
N SER A 173 37.84 13.53 -7.84
CA SER A 173 39.18 14.01 -7.49
C SER A 173 39.11 15.38 -6.81
N MET A 174 40.18 15.76 -6.10
CA MET A 174 40.35 17.10 -5.55
C MET A 174 40.47 18.16 -6.66
N GLU A 175 40.85 17.77 -7.87
CA GLU A 175 40.90 18.66 -9.05
C GLU A 175 39.49 18.97 -9.56
N ASP A 176 38.57 17.99 -9.54
CA ASP A 176 37.16 18.20 -9.86
C ASP A 176 36.47 19.19 -8.90
N MET A 177 36.88 19.21 -7.62
CA MET A 177 36.38 20.17 -6.63
C MET A 177 36.86 21.60 -6.88
N LYS A 178 38.00 21.78 -7.53
CA LYS A 178 38.56 23.10 -7.87
C LYS A 178 37.94 23.66 -9.16
N THR A 179 37.69 22.80 -10.15
CA THR A 179 37.09 23.21 -11.44
C THR A 179 35.57 23.44 -11.37
N ALA A 180 34.92 23.00 -10.29
CA ALA A 180 33.50 23.25 -10.04
C ALA A 180 33.13 24.74 -9.87
N GLU A 181 34.12 25.61 -9.69
CA GLU A 181 33.95 27.07 -9.60
C GLU A 181 33.49 27.70 -10.93
N ASP A 182 33.73 27.03 -12.07
CA ASP A 182 33.38 27.50 -13.42
C ASP A 182 31.90 27.31 -13.80
N HIS A 183 31.10 26.65 -12.96
CA HIS A 183 29.68 26.39 -13.20
C HIS A 183 28.79 27.61 -12.84
N GLU A 184 27.66 27.81 -13.53
CA GLU A 184 26.74 28.96 -13.34
C GLU A 184 26.33 29.21 -11.87
N MET A 185 26.22 28.14 -11.08
CA MET A 185 25.86 28.19 -9.65
C MET A 185 27.03 28.50 -8.70
N GLY A 186 28.27 28.23 -9.14
CA GLY A 186 29.52 28.53 -8.43
C GLY A 186 30.05 29.93 -8.74
N ALA A 187 29.59 30.54 -9.83
CA ALA A 187 29.98 31.88 -10.24
C ALA A 187 29.77 32.93 -9.12
N GLY A 188 30.85 33.63 -8.76
CA GLY A 188 30.84 34.70 -7.76
C GLY A 188 30.99 34.26 -6.31
N ILE A 189 31.28 32.97 -6.04
CA ILE A 189 31.62 32.48 -4.70
C ILE A 189 33.15 32.58 -4.51
N PRO A 190 33.65 33.44 -3.60
CA PRO A 190 35.09 33.63 -3.42
C PRO A 190 35.68 32.50 -2.56
N MET A 191 36.18 31.46 -3.18
CA MET A 191 36.59 30.22 -2.49
C MET A 191 38.10 30.15 -2.17
N ASP A 192 38.90 31.06 -2.72
CA ASP A 192 40.37 31.07 -2.53
C ASP A 192 40.84 31.70 -1.22
N SER A 193 39.97 32.48 -0.57
CA SER A 193 40.30 33.20 0.65
C SER A 193 39.20 33.03 1.70
N PRO A 194 39.52 32.46 2.88
CA PRO A 194 38.55 32.36 3.98
C PRO A 194 37.95 33.71 4.38
N VAL A 195 38.69 34.80 4.22
CA VAL A 195 38.22 36.16 4.52
C VAL A 195 37.14 36.61 3.54
N LEU A 196 37.38 36.40 2.25
CA LEU A 196 36.40 36.75 1.21
C LEU A 196 35.19 35.82 1.28
N PHE A 197 35.42 34.52 1.55
CA PHE A 197 34.36 33.54 1.73
C PHE A 197 33.43 33.90 2.89
N TRP A 198 33.98 34.33 4.04
CA TRP A 198 33.17 34.81 5.15
C TRP A 198 32.35 36.06 4.81
N ARG A 199 32.95 37.06 4.17
CA ARG A 199 32.22 38.26 3.72
C ARG A 199 31.07 37.90 2.78
N TRP A 200 31.30 36.93 1.90
CA TRP A 200 30.26 36.41 1.03
C TRP A 200 29.15 35.70 1.83
N ILE A 201 29.47 34.82 2.78
CA ILE A 201 28.48 34.18 3.67
C ILE A 201 27.64 35.21 4.42
N GLN A 202 28.26 36.28 4.97
CA GLN A 202 27.53 37.34 5.66
C GLN A 202 26.49 38.00 4.75
N ARG A 203 26.85 38.25 3.49
CA ARG A 203 25.96 38.82 2.48
C ARG A 203 24.80 37.88 2.14
N ILE A 204 25.08 36.61 1.80
CA ILE A 204 24.03 35.68 1.37
C ILE A 204 23.17 35.17 2.53
N SER A 205 23.66 35.23 3.77
CA SER A 205 22.87 34.89 4.96
C SER A 205 22.12 36.08 5.56
N GLN A 206 22.33 37.30 5.05
CA GLN A 206 21.65 38.53 5.52
C GLN A 206 21.76 38.76 7.04
N GLY A 207 22.92 38.38 7.61
CA GLY A 207 23.22 38.49 9.04
C GLY A 207 22.64 37.38 9.92
N LEU A 208 22.05 36.33 9.35
CA LEU A 208 21.47 35.21 10.11
C LEU A 208 22.52 34.22 10.65
N LEU A 209 23.79 34.35 10.27
CA LEU A 209 24.90 33.50 10.70
C LEU A 209 26.02 34.33 11.35
N LYS A 210 26.75 33.72 12.30
CA LYS A 210 27.90 34.31 13.01
C LYS A 210 29.06 33.33 13.15
N LEU A 211 30.28 33.87 13.27
CA LEU A 211 31.47 33.10 13.61
C LEU A 211 31.77 33.17 15.11
N GLU A 212 32.04 32.02 15.72
CA GLU A 212 32.45 31.88 17.11
C GLU A 212 33.83 31.19 17.21
N SER A 213 34.67 31.65 18.13
CA SER A 213 35.92 30.96 18.48
C SER A 213 35.65 29.72 19.35
N ALA A 214 36.60 28.79 19.40
CA ALA A 214 36.42 27.52 20.11
C ALA A 214 36.21 27.69 21.63
N GLY A 215 36.73 28.76 22.21
CA GLY A 215 36.41 29.19 23.58
C GLY A 215 35.08 29.93 23.60
N GLY A 216 34.14 29.50 24.45
CA GLY A 216 32.82 30.10 24.59
C GLY A 216 32.83 31.61 24.93
N PRO A 217 31.64 32.23 25.08
CA PRO A 217 31.52 33.66 25.37
C PRO A 217 32.22 33.98 26.70
N GLY A 218 33.44 34.54 26.64
CA GLY A 218 34.29 34.83 27.80
C GLY A 218 35.76 34.42 27.71
N SER A 219 36.17 33.67 26.67
CA SER A 219 37.60 33.36 26.47
C SER A 219 38.40 34.60 26.07
N ARG A 220 39.33 35.05 26.92
CA ARG A 220 40.20 36.23 26.70
C ARG A 220 41.30 36.02 25.63
N ILE A 221 41.28 34.90 24.89
CA ILE A 221 42.26 34.61 23.84
C ILE A 221 41.48 34.32 22.54
N SER A 222 41.36 35.35 21.70
CA SER A 222 40.59 35.37 20.44
C SER A 222 41.52 35.57 19.23
N ASN A 223 42.59 34.79 19.13
CA ASN A 223 43.53 34.84 17.98
C ASN A 223 43.48 33.56 17.14
N ASP A 224 42.33 32.88 17.07
CA ASP A 224 42.16 31.80 16.10
C ASP A 224 42.09 32.37 14.68
N PRO A 225 42.86 31.83 13.71
CA PRO A 225 42.74 32.23 12.32
C PRO A 225 41.30 31.98 11.83
N LEU A 226 40.80 32.86 10.96
CA LEU A 226 39.38 32.90 10.56
C LEU A 226 38.86 31.53 10.09
N GLY A 227 39.68 30.76 9.37
CA GLY A 227 39.36 29.42 8.87
C GLY A 227 39.08 28.37 9.94
N ARG A 228 39.54 28.56 11.19
CA ARG A 228 39.35 27.64 12.33
C ARG A 228 38.16 28.02 13.21
N LYS A 229 37.52 29.16 12.98
CA LYS A 229 36.32 29.59 13.71
C LYS A 229 35.11 28.77 13.26
N TYR A 230 34.18 28.53 14.18
CA TYR A 230 32.96 27.75 13.96
C TYR A 230 31.83 28.64 13.47
N LEU A 231 31.12 28.20 12.44
CA LEU A 231 29.96 28.89 11.91
C LEU A 231 28.68 28.41 12.60
N ARG A 232 27.88 29.35 13.11
CA ARG A 232 26.64 29.05 13.83
C ARG A 232 25.51 30.01 13.44
N PRO A 233 24.24 29.62 13.64
CA PRO A 233 23.12 30.55 13.58
C PRO A 233 23.34 31.71 14.56
N ALA A 234 23.02 32.93 14.13
CA ALA A 234 23.14 34.12 14.97
C ALA A 234 22.29 34.02 16.26
N HIS A 235 21.11 33.41 16.15
CA HIS A 235 20.17 33.19 17.25
C HIS A 235 19.46 31.83 17.12
N THR A 236 18.97 31.27 18.24
CA THR A 236 18.27 29.97 18.28
C THR A 236 16.97 29.96 17.48
N THR A 237 16.31 31.10 17.36
CA THR A 237 15.09 31.29 16.54
C THR A 237 15.36 31.08 15.06
N VAL A 238 16.53 31.45 14.56
CA VAL A 238 16.96 31.18 13.17
C VAL A 238 17.04 29.67 12.94
N LEU A 239 17.64 28.94 13.89
CA LEU A 239 17.71 27.48 13.83
C LEU A 239 16.32 26.85 13.79
N GLN A 240 15.37 27.35 14.61
CA GLN A 240 13.98 26.88 14.62
C GLN A 240 13.25 27.20 13.30
N PHE A 241 13.44 28.39 12.75
CA PHE A 241 12.83 28.82 11.48
C PHE A 241 13.18 27.88 10.32
N PHE A 242 14.44 27.45 10.20
CA PHE A 242 14.84 26.48 9.19
C PHE A 242 14.44 25.05 9.53
N ARG A 243 14.48 24.63 10.80
CA ARG A 243 14.05 23.27 11.22
C ARG A 243 12.55 23.03 11.08
N LYS A 244 11.72 24.08 11.13
CA LYS A 244 10.29 24.03 10.78
C LYS A 244 10.06 23.97 9.25
N GLY A 245 11.11 24.10 8.45
CA GLY A 245 11.11 24.00 6.99
C GLY A 245 10.76 25.30 6.25
N ARG A 246 10.22 26.31 6.95
CA ARG A 246 9.86 27.61 6.35
C ARG A 246 11.09 28.34 5.77
N GLY A 247 12.24 28.28 6.45
CA GLY A 247 13.48 28.89 5.92
C GLY A 247 13.98 28.25 4.63
N PHE A 248 13.90 26.93 4.49
CA PHE A 248 14.25 26.25 3.24
C PHE A 248 13.23 26.55 2.13
N GLN A 249 11.96 26.70 2.48
CA GLN A 249 10.93 27.11 1.53
C GLN A 249 11.18 28.52 0.98
N SER A 250 11.58 29.47 1.84
CA SER A 250 11.92 30.85 1.44
C SER A 250 13.13 30.95 0.49
N LEU A 251 13.99 29.94 0.48
CA LEU A 251 15.21 29.90 -0.36
C LEU A 251 15.06 28.97 -1.58
N SER A 252 13.91 28.33 -1.77
CA SER A 252 13.70 27.36 -2.85
C SER A 252 13.37 28.07 -4.17
N PRO A 253 14.11 27.82 -5.26
CA PRO A 253 13.97 28.54 -6.53
C PRO A 253 12.78 28.09 -7.41
N LEU A 254 11.73 27.49 -6.83
CA LEU A 254 10.62 26.91 -7.60
C LEU A 254 9.67 27.99 -8.16
N PRO A 255 9.31 27.92 -9.47
CA PRO A 255 8.42 28.90 -10.09
C PRO A 255 6.99 28.86 -9.50
N ASP A 256 6.36 30.03 -9.36
CA ASP A 256 5.08 30.29 -8.68
C ASP A 256 3.93 29.32 -9.01
N LYS A 257 3.90 28.71 -10.19
CA LYS A 257 2.84 27.76 -10.59
C LYS A 257 3.05 26.33 -10.08
N GLN A 258 4.24 25.97 -9.60
CA GLN A 258 4.54 24.68 -8.96
C GLN A 258 4.58 24.76 -7.44
N GLN A 259 4.64 25.96 -6.86
CA GLN A 259 4.40 26.16 -5.43
C GLN A 259 2.97 25.80 -4.99
N ALA A 260 2.05 25.49 -5.89
CA ALA A 260 0.74 24.91 -5.55
C ALA A 260 0.78 23.37 -5.39
N ARG A 261 1.87 22.71 -5.80
CA ARG A 261 2.16 21.28 -5.54
C ARG A 261 3.29 21.17 -4.52
N ILE A 262 3.10 21.74 -3.33
CA ILE A 262 4.15 21.79 -2.31
C ILE A 262 4.51 20.36 -1.87
N SER A 263 5.72 19.90 -2.22
CA SER A 263 6.44 18.91 -1.43
C SER A 263 6.46 19.43 0.00
N SER A 264 5.87 18.69 0.94
CA SER A 264 5.75 19.12 2.35
C SER A 264 7.06 19.73 2.86
N THR A 265 7.01 20.70 3.78
CA THR A 265 8.20 21.29 4.42
C THR A 265 9.17 20.22 4.93
N GLU A 266 8.63 19.09 5.36
CA GLU A 266 9.37 17.92 5.79
C GLU A 266 10.11 17.19 4.64
N THR A 267 9.54 17.15 3.43
CA THR A 267 10.18 16.61 2.22
C THR A 267 11.38 17.46 1.80
N LEU A 268 11.30 18.79 1.93
CA LEU A 268 12.44 19.68 1.65
C LEU A 268 13.61 19.44 2.63
N ILE A 269 13.28 19.18 3.89
CA ILE A 269 14.29 18.82 4.91
C ILE A 269 14.90 17.45 4.58
N ASP A 270 14.08 16.43 4.27
CA ASP A 270 14.58 15.10 3.89
C ASP A 270 15.49 15.18 2.66
N ASN A 271 15.08 15.92 1.61
CA ASN A 271 15.91 16.16 0.43
C ASN A 271 17.24 16.81 0.77
N SER A 272 17.23 17.74 1.72
CA SER A 272 18.46 18.39 2.18
C SER A 272 19.38 17.44 2.94
N GLN A 273 18.81 16.56 3.77
CA GLN A 273 19.57 15.52 4.46
C GLN A 273 20.17 14.50 3.49
N TYR A 274 19.46 14.16 2.41
CA TYR A 274 19.99 13.31 1.33
C TYR A 274 21.21 13.93 0.63
N TRP A 275 21.20 15.24 0.38
CA TRP A 275 22.36 15.94 -0.18
C TRP A 275 23.57 15.89 0.74
N LEU A 276 23.39 16.04 2.05
CA LEU A 276 24.48 15.93 3.04
C LEU A 276 25.04 14.51 3.11
N LEU A 277 24.16 13.50 3.13
CA LEU A 277 24.58 12.09 3.07
C LEU A 277 25.38 11.78 1.80
N ARG A 278 24.90 12.26 0.64
CA ARG A 278 25.61 12.12 -0.64
C ARG A 278 27.00 12.76 -0.59
N ALA A 279 27.10 13.97 -0.06
CA ALA A 279 28.37 14.66 0.10
C ALA A 279 29.33 13.86 0.99
N CYS A 280 28.90 13.39 2.16
CA CYS A 280 29.72 12.56 3.04
C CYS A 280 30.23 11.29 2.34
N LEU A 281 29.36 10.59 1.63
CA LEU A 281 29.69 9.37 0.88
C LEU A 281 30.66 9.64 -0.27
N SER A 282 30.42 10.67 -1.07
CA SER A 282 31.29 11.07 -2.18
C SER A 282 32.67 11.53 -1.70
N TYR A 283 32.75 12.26 -0.58
CA TYR A 283 34.01 12.69 -0.01
C TYR A 283 34.84 11.51 0.50
N LEU A 284 34.21 10.54 1.19
CA LEU A 284 34.89 9.32 1.60
C LEU A 284 35.36 8.49 0.41
N SER A 285 34.69 8.56 -0.73
CA SER A 285 35.03 7.79 -1.93
C SER A 285 36.13 8.41 -2.79
N MET A 286 36.69 9.58 -2.44
CA MET A 286 37.65 10.30 -3.32
C MET A 286 38.91 9.49 -3.67
N ALA A 287 39.44 9.73 -4.87
CA ALA A 287 40.58 8.99 -5.43
C ALA A 287 41.88 9.23 -4.64
N GLU A 288 42.09 10.44 -4.15
CA GLU A 288 43.26 10.80 -3.35
C GLU A 288 43.30 10.07 -2.03
N LEU A 289 42.19 9.54 -1.52
CA LEU A 289 42.16 8.76 -0.28
C LEU A 289 42.48 7.27 -0.51
N ASN A 290 42.81 6.85 -1.74
CA ASN A 290 43.08 5.45 -2.10
C ASN A 290 44.33 4.85 -1.44
N HIS A 291 45.33 5.68 -1.12
CA HIS A 291 46.57 5.23 -0.46
C HIS A 291 46.42 4.99 1.05
N LEU A 292 45.27 5.35 1.64
CA LEU A 292 45.00 5.14 3.07
C LEU A 292 44.58 3.69 3.32
N GLY A 293 45.46 2.90 3.96
CA GLY A 293 45.21 1.52 4.37
C GLY A 293 45.79 0.43 3.45
N GLN A 294 46.84 0.73 2.66
CA GLN A 294 47.64 -0.29 1.94
C GLN A 294 48.83 -0.78 2.79
N ASP A 295 49.19 -2.06 2.61
CA ASP A 295 50.14 -2.86 3.42
C ASP A 295 51.45 -2.15 3.78
N MET A 296 51.86 -2.26 5.06
CA MET A 296 53.17 -1.82 5.57
C MET A 296 53.85 -2.94 6.37
N PRO A 297 55.20 -3.07 6.34
CA PRO A 297 55.93 -4.21 6.89
C PRO A 297 55.90 -4.32 8.43
N GLU A 298 56.15 -5.55 8.91
CA GLU A 298 56.01 -6.02 10.30
C GLU A 298 56.96 -5.35 11.31
N GLU A 299 56.40 -4.64 12.30
CA GLU A 299 56.84 -4.59 13.70
C GLU A 299 55.72 -3.98 14.59
N THR A 300 55.25 -4.73 15.58
CA THR A 300 53.86 -4.66 16.11
C THR A 300 53.49 -3.41 16.92
N ASP A 301 54.42 -2.72 17.57
CA ASP A 301 54.11 -1.51 18.36
C ASP A 301 54.29 -0.21 17.55
N GLN A 302 55.23 -0.18 16.60
CA GLN A 302 55.40 0.97 15.70
C GLN A 302 54.25 1.07 14.69
N ARG A 303 53.63 -0.05 14.31
CA ARG A 303 52.49 -0.11 13.37
C ARG A 303 51.26 0.66 13.87
N LEU A 304 50.89 0.50 15.15
CA LEU A 304 49.72 1.17 15.73
C LEU A 304 49.93 2.68 15.84
N GLN A 305 51.12 3.09 16.31
CA GLN A 305 51.49 4.50 16.40
C GLN A 305 51.58 5.15 15.01
N HIS A 306 52.20 4.47 14.04
CA HIS A 306 52.30 4.95 12.67
C HIS A 306 50.93 5.04 11.99
N ALA A 307 50.03 4.05 12.17
CA ALA A 307 48.67 4.10 11.67
C ALA A 307 47.83 5.22 12.34
N GLU A 308 48.01 5.46 13.64
CA GLU A 308 47.44 6.64 14.31
C GLU A 308 47.96 7.95 13.75
N ASP A 309 49.25 8.06 13.53
CA ASP A 309 49.88 9.28 13.03
C ASP A 309 49.51 9.55 11.57
N GLN A 310 49.41 8.52 10.72
CA GLN A 310 48.87 8.61 9.37
C GLN A 310 47.40 9.07 9.37
N ARG A 311 46.55 8.53 10.27
CA ARG A 311 45.15 8.97 10.40
C ARG A 311 45.04 10.41 10.85
N LYS A 312 45.83 10.80 11.86
CA LYS A 312 45.89 12.19 12.34
C LYS A 312 46.40 13.13 11.25
N ALA A 313 47.42 12.72 10.47
CA ALA A 313 47.93 13.48 9.34
C ALA A 313 46.88 13.62 8.22
N ALA A 314 46.17 12.56 7.85
CA ALA A 314 45.09 12.62 6.87
C ALA A 314 43.94 13.54 7.34
N MET A 315 43.48 13.40 8.58
CA MET A 315 42.45 14.28 9.15
C MET A 315 42.90 15.74 9.33
N ALA A 316 44.21 16.00 9.42
CA ALA A 316 44.76 17.35 9.47
C ALA A 316 44.89 17.98 8.07
N SER A 317 45.25 17.17 7.06
CA SER A 317 45.43 17.59 5.67
C SER A 317 44.10 17.85 4.94
N TYR A 318 43.03 17.15 5.33
CA TYR A 318 41.70 17.27 4.74
C TYR A 318 40.70 17.82 5.78
N PRO A 319 40.40 19.14 5.78
CA PRO A 319 39.60 19.79 6.82
C PRO A 319 38.27 19.11 7.10
N LEU A 320 37.52 18.74 6.05
CA LEU A 320 36.18 18.14 6.15
C LEU A 320 36.19 16.65 6.54
N LEU A 321 37.32 15.95 6.39
CA LEU A 321 37.39 14.48 6.51
C LEU A 321 36.98 14.00 7.90
N ARG A 322 37.44 14.69 8.96
CA ARG A 322 37.07 14.35 10.34
C ARG A 322 35.56 14.35 10.54
N TYR A 323 34.91 15.45 10.14
CA TYR A 323 33.46 15.60 10.29
C TYR A 323 32.71 14.48 9.55
N VAL A 324 33.14 14.15 8.33
CA VAL A 324 32.50 13.13 7.50
C VAL A 324 32.62 11.74 8.13
N VAL A 325 33.81 11.38 8.64
CA VAL A 325 34.07 10.08 9.28
C VAL A 325 33.21 9.90 10.54
N ASP A 326 33.17 10.93 11.39
CA ASP A 326 32.46 10.89 12.67
C ASP A 326 30.92 10.92 12.51
N ASN A 327 30.42 11.57 11.45
CA ASN A 327 28.99 11.87 11.28
C ASN A 327 28.32 11.13 10.10
N LEU A 328 28.98 10.17 9.46
CA LEU A 328 28.38 9.39 8.36
C LEU A 328 27.07 8.70 8.77
N VAL A 329 27.07 8.03 9.94
CA VAL A 329 25.88 7.33 10.45
C VAL A 329 24.78 8.31 10.85
N PHE A 330 25.13 9.50 11.33
CA PHE A 330 24.16 10.56 11.62
C PHE A 330 23.40 10.94 10.35
N HIS A 331 24.13 11.29 9.28
CA HIS A 331 23.52 11.69 8.00
C HIS A 331 22.77 10.53 7.33
N LEU A 332 23.18 9.28 7.55
CA LEU A 332 22.45 8.11 7.08
C LEU A 332 21.06 7.98 7.74
N LEU A 333 20.95 8.27 9.04
CA LEU A 333 19.72 8.10 9.83
C LEU A 333 18.90 9.39 9.99
N CYS A 334 19.38 10.51 9.45
CA CYS A 334 18.67 11.78 9.46
C CYS A 334 17.42 11.81 8.56
N PRO A 335 17.49 11.35 7.29
CA PRO A 335 16.32 11.23 6.45
C PRO A 335 15.29 10.25 7.05
N ARG A 336 14.02 10.65 7.07
CA ARG A 336 12.98 9.84 7.73
C ARG A 336 12.83 8.45 7.14
N GLN A 337 12.89 8.31 5.82
CA GLN A 337 12.79 7.00 5.18
C GLN A 337 13.95 6.09 5.60
N CYS A 338 15.21 6.54 5.57
CA CYS A 338 16.34 5.73 6.04
C CYS A 338 16.26 5.40 7.55
N ARG A 339 15.66 6.27 8.36
CA ARG A 339 15.47 6.03 9.80
C ARG A 339 14.45 4.92 10.07
N TYR A 340 13.28 5.00 9.44
CA TYR A 340 12.17 4.06 9.68
C TYR A 340 12.27 2.79 8.82
N PHE A 341 12.74 2.93 7.58
CA PHE A 341 12.83 1.90 6.54
C PHE A 341 14.25 1.91 5.93
N LEU A 342 15.23 1.44 6.70
CA LEU A 342 16.64 1.42 6.30
C LEU A 342 16.83 0.53 5.04
N PRO A 343 17.35 1.05 3.91
CA PRO A 343 17.58 0.27 2.68
C PRO A 343 18.79 -0.67 2.83
N GLN A 344 18.56 -1.84 3.43
CA GLN A 344 19.62 -2.75 3.87
C GLN A 344 20.41 -3.37 2.69
N ALA A 345 19.74 -3.70 1.58
CA ALA A 345 20.35 -4.33 0.41
C ALA A 345 21.27 -3.35 -0.32
N GLU A 346 20.82 -2.12 -0.50
CA GLU A 346 21.58 -1.04 -1.15
C GLU A 346 22.78 -0.62 -0.30
N LEU A 347 22.61 -0.55 1.04
CA LEU A 347 23.73 -0.30 1.94
C LEU A 347 24.76 -1.42 1.90
N LEU A 348 24.31 -2.68 1.86
CA LEU A 348 25.19 -3.81 1.69
C LEU A 348 25.95 -3.71 0.35
N GLY A 349 25.25 -3.42 -0.75
CA GLY A 349 25.84 -3.24 -2.07
C GLY A 349 26.88 -2.12 -2.09
N LEU A 350 26.53 -0.95 -1.53
CA LEU A 350 27.42 0.20 -1.43
C LEU A 350 28.72 -0.13 -0.67
N PHE A 351 28.62 -0.75 0.51
CA PHE A 351 29.79 -1.03 1.33
C PHE A 351 30.59 -2.25 0.87
N THR A 352 30.01 -3.14 0.05
CA THR A 352 30.74 -4.28 -0.56
C THR A 352 31.32 -3.98 -1.94
N ALA A 353 30.85 -2.90 -2.60
CA ALA A 353 31.35 -2.45 -3.90
C ALA A 353 32.86 -2.14 -3.89
N ASN A 354 33.50 -2.37 -5.04
CA ASN A 354 34.93 -2.17 -5.28
C ASN A 354 35.79 -2.75 -4.14
N ARG A 355 35.66 -4.06 -3.87
CA ARG A 355 36.41 -4.78 -2.82
C ARG A 355 36.25 -4.22 -1.40
N CYS A 356 35.01 -3.81 -1.08
CA CYS A 356 34.67 -3.19 0.18
C CYS A 356 35.49 -1.91 0.50
N HIS A 357 35.93 -1.15 -0.52
CA HIS A 357 36.83 0.00 -0.35
C HIS A 357 36.31 1.03 0.67
N LEU A 358 35.02 1.39 0.56
CA LEU A 358 34.39 2.40 1.40
C LEU A 358 34.29 1.93 2.85
N TRP A 359 33.98 0.65 3.06
CA TRP A 359 33.97 0.03 4.38
C TRP A 359 35.36 0.07 5.01
N ARG A 360 36.37 -0.47 4.32
CA ARG A 360 37.76 -0.53 4.82
C ARG A 360 38.30 0.86 5.17
N ARG A 361 38.08 1.84 4.30
CA ARG A 361 38.52 3.22 4.50
C ARG A 361 37.83 3.88 5.69
N TRP A 362 36.51 3.75 5.77
CA TRP A 362 35.74 4.34 6.86
C TRP A 362 36.12 3.73 8.22
N THR A 363 36.26 2.40 8.31
CA THR A 363 36.68 1.73 9.55
C THR A 363 38.12 2.06 9.94
N TYR A 364 39.04 2.13 8.97
CA TYR A 364 40.42 2.55 9.19
C TYR A 364 40.49 3.94 9.83
N LEU A 365 39.82 4.92 9.20
CA LEU A 365 39.78 6.30 9.69
C LEU A 365 39.09 6.43 11.05
N LEU A 366 38.16 5.54 11.41
CA LEU A 366 37.49 5.52 12.71
C LEU A 366 38.35 4.99 13.86
N GLY A 367 39.43 4.26 13.58
CA GLY A 367 40.21 3.63 14.64
C GLY A 367 40.56 2.17 14.42
N PHE A 368 39.89 1.47 13.49
CA PHE A 368 39.88 0.01 13.45
C PHE A 368 40.76 -0.55 12.34
N ASP A 369 41.55 -1.57 12.66
CA ASP A 369 42.13 -2.44 11.64
C ASP A 369 41.03 -3.33 11.04
N VAL A 370 41.20 -3.84 9.83
CA VAL A 370 40.19 -4.67 9.16
C VAL A 370 39.89 -5.92 10.00
N ASP A 371 40.91 -6.49 10.65
CA ASP A 371 40.80 -7.66 11.52
C ASP A 371 40.11 -7.35 12.87
N ASP A 372 40.19 -6.10 13.35
CA ASP A 372 39.62 -5.64 14.64
C ASP A 372 38.31 -4.82 14.49
N ALA A 373 37.81 -4.67 13.27
CA ALA A 373 36.62 -3.87 12.94
C ALA A 373 35.29 -4.60 13.26
N ASP A 374 35.12 -5.07 14.50
CA ASP A 374 33.84 -5.61 14.97
C ASP A 374 32.71 -4.59 14.69
N PRO A 375 31.65 -4.97 13.94
CA PRO A 375 30.58 -4.06 13.56
C PRO A 375 29.91 -3.33 14.73
N GLU A 376 29.84 -3.97 15.90
CA GLU A 376 29.27 -3.35 17.09
C GLU A 376 30.23 -2.32 17.71
N ALA A 377 31.52 -2.63 17.79
CA ALA A 377 32.56 -1.67 18.18
C ALA A 377 32.63 -0.45 17.23
N VAL A 378 32.62 -0.70 15.91
CA VAL A 378 32.61 0.35 14.86
C VAL A 378 31.38 1.25 15.03
N LEU A 379 30.19 0.67 15.16
CA LEU A 379 28.97 1.43 15.33
C LEU A 379 28.94 2.18 16.66
N ASN A 380 29.45 1.59 17.74
CA ASN A 380 29.55 2.26 19.04
C ASN A 380 30.48 3.47 18.96
N LYS A 381 31.62 3.37 18.26
CA LYS A 381 32.54 4.48 18.01
C LYS A 381 31.87 5.59 17.19
N ALA A 382 31.12 5.23 16.15
CA ALA A 382 30.35 6.15 15.30
C ALA A 382 29.05 6.67 15.97
N SER A 383 28.65 6.12 17.13
CA SER A 383 27.41 6.49 17.83
C SER A 383 27.54 7.65 18.81
N GLN A 384 28.61 8.44 18.74
CA GLN A 384 28.82 9.58 19.63
C GLN A 384 27.86 10.74 19.33
N GLY A 385 27.62 11.60 20.32
CA GLY A 385 26.82 12.81 20.17
C GLY A 385 25.36 12.58 19.75
N ALA A 386 24.90 13.27 18.70
CA ALA A 386 23.52 13.26 18.23
C ALA A 386 23.08 11.91 17.65
N THR A 387 24.02 11.13 17.10
CA THR A 387 23.79 9.80 16.50
C THR A 387 23.22 8.80 17.52
N LYS A 388 23.64 8.90 18.80
CA LYS A 388 23.17 8.01 19.88
C LYS A 388 21.64 8.00 20.03
N LYS A 389 21.01 9.17 19.86
CA LYS A 389 19.54 9.30 19.95
C LYS A 389 18.83 8.66 18.75
N LEU A 390 19.43 8.73 17.57
CA LEU A 390 18.90 8.14 16.33
C LEU A 390 19.00 6.61 16.33
N LEU A 391 20.02 6.07 17.01
CA LEU A 391 20.24 4.63 17.21
C LEU A 391 19.47 4.04 18.40
N ALA A 392 18.62 4.82 19.08
CA ALA A 392 17.80 4.35 20.19
C ALA A 392 16.86 3.21 19.76
N PRO A 393 16.55 2.24 20.66
CA PRO A 393 15.83 1.02 20.30
C PRO A 393 14.40 1.25 19.78
N ILE A 394 13.82 2.44 20.00
CA ILE A 394 12.47 2.83 19.56
C ILE A 394 12.27 2.61 18.04
N TYR A 395 13.32 2.75 17.23
CA TYR A 395 13.23 2.69 15.77
C TYR A 395 13.80 1.40 15.14
N GLY A 396 14.49 0.55 15.91
CA GLY A 396 15.14 -0.67 15.40
C GLY A 396 16.31 -0.46 14.42
N ALA A 397 16.69 0.79 14.11
CA ALA A 397 17.72 1.12 13.13
C ALA A 397 19.11 0.58 13.51
N LYS A 398 19.47 0.59 14.81
CA LYS A 398 20.73 0.04 15.31
C LYS A 398 20.89 -1.44 14.94
N TYR A 399 19.87 -2.26 15.17
CA TYR A 399 19.92 -3.70 14.88
C TYR A 399 20.04 -3.99 13.39
N ARG A 400 19.27 -3.26 12.55
CA ARG A 400 19.35 -3.39 11.09
C ARG A 400 20.71 -2.98 10.54
N LEU A 401 21.28 -1.87 11.02
CA LEU A 401 22.59 -1.42 10.59
C LEU A 401 23.70 -2.39 11.02
N ILE A 402 23.69 -2.88 12.27
CA ILE A 402 24.64 -3.90 12.73
C ILE A 402 24.58 -5.15 11.85
N ARG A 403 23.39 -5.60 11.44
CA ARG A 403 23.24 -6.77 10.55
C ARG A 403 23.91 -6.55 9.20
N VAL A 404 23.67 -5.40 8.57
CA VAL A 404 24.31 -5.03 7.29
C VAL A 404 25.83 -4.98 7.46
N LEU A 405 26.34 -4.23 8.44
CA LEU A 405 27.77 -4.09 8.69
C LEU A 405 28.45 -5.43 9.01
N ARG A 406 27.76 -6.34 9.72
CA ARG A 406 28.28 -7.70 9.98
C ARG A 406 28.43 -8.53 8.71
N LYS A 407 27.52 -8.37 7.74
CA LYS A 407 27.63 -9.05 6.44
C LYS A 407 28.77 -8.45 5.61
N VAL A 408 28.87 -7.12 5.56
CA VAL A 408 30.00 -6.39 4.92
C VAL A 408 31.34 -6.84 5.49
N TRP A 409 31.48 -6.86 6.82
CA TRP A 409 32.70 -7.26 7.50
C TRP A 409 33.12 -8.69 7.17
N LYS A 410 32.16 -9.64 7.16
CA LYS A 410 32.42 -11.03 6.72
C LYS A 410 32.91 -11.10 5.28
N THR A 411 32.28 -10.36 4.36
CA THR A 411 32.71 -10.31 2.96
C THR A 411 34.12 -9.70 2.83
N ALA A 412 34.44 -8.65 3.58
CA ALA A 412 35.78 -8.07 3.59
C ALA A 412 36.85 -9.06 4.12
N MET A 413 36.53 -9.82 5.18
CA MET A 413 37.39 -10.88 5.72
C MET A 413 37.63 -12.02 4.73
N GLU A 414 36.58 -12.48 4.06
CA GLU A 414 36.69 -13.52 3.02
C GLU A 414 37.56 -13.06 1.85
N GLN A 415 37.39 -11.81 1.39
CA GLN A 415 38.22 -11.21 0.35
C GLN A 415 39.71 -11.14 0.76
N GLN A 416 40.01 -10.78 2.01
CA GLN A 416 41.38 -10.73 2.53
C GLN A 416 42.01 -12.12 2.62
N LYS A 417 41.27 -13.11 3.13
CA LYS A 417 41.74 -14.52 3.22
C LYS A 417 41.96 -15.18 1.86
N SER A 418 41.23 -14.76 0.84
CA SER A 418 41.35 -15.29 -0.53
C SER A 418 42.59 -14.81 -1.30
N GLY A 419 43.43 -13.93 -0.72
CA GLY A 419 44.67 -13.45 -1.36
C GLY A 419 44.47 -12.51 -2.55
N VAL A 420 43.24 -12.05 -2.81
CA VAL A 420 42.86 -11.22 -3.99
C VAL A 420 43.35 -9.76 -3.89
N LEU A 421 44.09 -9.40 -2.82
CA LEU A 421 44.63 -8.06 -2.61
C LEU A 421 45.95 -7.79 -3.36
N SER A 422 46.62 -8.81 -3.94
CA SER A 422 47.92 -8.66 -4.60
C SER A 422 47.85 -8.24 -6.09
N GLY A 423 46.85 -7.46 -6.50
CA GLY A 423 46.70 -6.99 -7.88
C GLY A 423 46.50 -5.48 -7.92
N ASP A 424 47.53 -4.78 -8.39
CA ASP A 424 47.63 -3.33 -8.55
C ASP A 424 46.38 -2.69 -9.19
N LEU A 425 45.91 -1.61 -8.57
CA LEU A 425 44.81 -0.75 -9.03
C LEU A 425 45.25 0.30 -10.07
N SER A 426 46.44 0.17 -10.68
CA SER A 426 47.05 1.19 -11.55
C SER A 426 46.89 0.98 -13.06
N THR A 427 46.17 -0.04 -13.54
CA THR A 427 46.13 -0.39 -14.98
C THR A 427 44.73 -0.63 -15.56
N VAL A 428 43.75 0.23 -15.26
CA VAL A 428 42.47 0.27 -16.03
C VAL A 428 41.96 1.69 -16.29
N GLN A 429 42.83 2.70 -16.33
CA GLN A 429 42.43 4.07 -16.72
C GLN A 429 43.52 4.77 -17.55
N THR A 430 43.95 4.17 -18.65
CA THR A 430 44.58 4.92 -19.77
C THR A 430 44.62 4.00 -20.96
N GLU A 431 43.61 4.07 -21.83
CA GLU A 431 43.75 3.81 -23.28
C GLU A 431 42.39 4.08 -23.93
N THR A 432 42.10 5.36 -24.14
CA THR A 432 41.43 5.88 -25.35
C THR A 432 41.29 7.39 -25.17
N HIS A 433 42.36 8.15 -25.44
CA HIS A 433 42.30 9.38 -26.22
C HIS A 433 43.73 9.92 -26.42
N ASP A 434 43.98 10.36 -27.65
CA ASP A 434 45.11 11.16 -28.12
C ASP A 434 46.42 10.44 -28.44
N GLN A 435 46.58 10.02 -29.71
CA GLN A 435 47.64 10.57 -30.57
C GLN A 435 47.13 10.70 -32.02
N LEU A 436 46.92 11.95 -32.42
CA LEU A 436 46.91 12.38 -33.82
C LEU A 436 48.36 12.68 -34.23
N GLU A 437 48.60 12.60 -35.54
CA GLU A 437 49.80 13.00 -36.29
C GLU A 437 50.89 11.93 -36.49
N SER A 438 50.79 11.20 -37.60
CA SER A 438 51.57 11.50 -38.82
C SER A 438 51.60 10.30 -39.78
N GLY A 439 51.49 10.57 -41.09
CA GLY A 439 51.93 9.65 -42.15
C GLY A 439 50.89 8.73 -42.81
N SER A 440 50.22 9.24 -43.85
CA SER A 440 49.78 8.45 -45.03
C SER A 440 51.03 8.01 -45.85
N PRO A 441 51.01 7.11 -46.85
CA PRO A 441 49.87 6.39 -47.47
C PRO A 441 50.10 4.88 -47.73
N ALA A 442 49.04 4.25 -48.27
CA ALA A 442 49.05 3.23 -49.33
C ALA A 442 48.53 1.83 -48.96
N GLN A 443 47.44 1.45 -49.64
CA GLN A 443 47.27 0.23 -50.47
C GLN A 443 47.75 -1.09 -49.85
N LEU A 444 46.97 -2.17 -49.75
CA LEU A 444 46.15 -2.81 -50.78
C LEU A 444 45.59 -4.11 -50.15
N MET A 445 44.38 -4.49 -50.57
CA MET A 445 43.90 -5.87 -50.74
C MET A 445 43.74 -6.84 -49.55
N MET A 446 42.46 -7.10 -49.23
CA MET A 446 41.80 -8.42 -49.06
C MET A 446 42.46 -9.57 -49.86
N PRO A 447 42.22 -10.89 -49.59
CA PRO A 447 41.07 -11.45 -48.86
C PRO A 447 41.34 -12.67 -47.94
N ASN A 448 40.29 -12.98 -47.17
CA ASN A 448 39.80 -14.29 -46.71
C ASN A 448 40.47 -15.56 -47.26
N LEU A 449 40.61 -16.57 -46.40
CA LEU A 449 40.05 -17.93 -46.59
C LEU A 449 40.26 -18.82 -45.34
N GLY A 450 39.14 -19.17 -44.69
CA GLY A 450 38.64 -20.55 -44.58
C GLY A 450 39.44 -21.67 -43.87
N GLY A 451 38.80 -22.22 -42.84
CA GLY A 451 38.88 -23.65 -42.44
C GLY A 451 40.03 -24.01 -41.50
N GLY A 452 39.89 -24.86 -40.48
CA GLY A 452 38.79 -25.70 -40.02
C GLY A 452 39.37 -26.77 -39.06
N ASN A 453 38.54 -27.17 -38.09
CA ASN A 453 38.59 -28.42 -37.31
C ASN A 453 39.61 -28.58 -36.16
N GLY A 454 39.09 -28.86 -34.96
CA GLY A 454 39.75 -29.72 -33.98
C GLY A 454 39.40 -29.48 -32.51
N LEU A 455 38.66 -30.45 -31.93
CA LEU A 455 38.56 -30.83 -30.50
C LEU A 455 37.50 -30.20 -29.58
N THR A 456 36.73 -31.14 -29.01
CA THR A 456 35.56 -31.07 -28.13
C THR A 456 35.86 -30.83 -26.64
N LYS A 457 34.93 -30.08 -25.99
CA LYS A 457 34.44 -30.15 -24.59
C LYS A 457 35.37 -30.58 -23.45
N LEU A 458 35.54 -29.70 -22.45
CA LEU A 458 35.69 -30.07 -21.03
C LEU A 458 35.20 -28.95 -20.09
N LEU A 459 34.35 -29.34 -19.13
CA LEU A 459 33.96 -28.61 -17.91
C LEU A 459 34.99 -28.88 -16.80
N LEU A 460 35.28 -27.90 -15.94
CA LEU A 460 35.71 -28.13 -14.55
C LEU A 460 35.30 -26.95 -13.64
N GLY A 461 34.53 -27.25 -12.59
CA GLY A 461 34.58 -26.55 -11.30
C GLY A 461 35.41 -27.35 -10.28
N PRO A 462 35.53 -26.92 -9.01
CA PRO A 462 36.07 -27.77 -7.94
C PRO A 462 35.25 -27.73 -6.62
N PRO A 463 35.54 -28.56 -5.58
CA PRO A 463 35.61 -30.02 -5.58
C PRO A 463 34.90 -30.70 -4.36
N VAL A 464 34.59 -32.00 -4.47
CA VAL A 464 34.16 -32.88 -3.34
C VAL A 464 35.07 -34.10 -3.25
N TRP A 465 35.39 -34.53 -2.02
CA TRP A 465 36.21 -35.70 -1.68
C TRP A 465 35.51 -37.04 -1.95
N LYS A 466 36.32 -38.05 -2.31
CA LYS A 466 35.99 -39.38 -2.86
C LYS A 466 35.43 -40.36 -1.81
N SER A 467 34.59 -41.33 -2.24
CA SER A 467 35.01 -42.74 -2.40
C SER A 467 33.93 -43.75 -2.88
N ARG A 468 34.30 -44.44 -3.98
CA ARG A 468 34.07 -45.85 -4.39
C ARG A 468 32.66 -46.42 -4.64
N ARG A 469 32.41 -46.65 -5.95
CA ARG A 469 31.48 -47.63 -6.57
C ARG A 469 32.04 -49.06 -6.55
N LYS A 470 31.14 -50.04 -6.70
CA LYS A 470 31.29 -51.15 -7.67
C LYS A 470 30.01 -51.32 -8.51
N ARG A 471 30.21 -51.64 -9.79
CA ARG A 471 29.26 -51.73 -10.91
C ARG A 471 28.57 -53.10 -10.96
N PHE A 472 27.48 -53.22 -11.72
CA PHE A 472 27.36 -54.09 -12.90
C PHE A 472 26.14 -53.68 -13.77
N ASN A 473 26.00 -54.29 -14.94
CA ASN A 473 25.75 -53.69 -16.25
C ASN A 473 24.40 -54.10 -16.90
N THR A 474 23.93 -53.21 -17.80
CA THR A 474 23.34 -53.40 -19.15
C THR A 474 22.06 -54.22 -19.43
N MET A 475 21.09 -53.49 -20.00
CA MET A 475 20.40 -53.68 -21.31
C MET A 475 19.64 -54.99 -21.61
N ASP A 476 18.39 -54.88 -22.10
CA ASP A 476 18.16 -54.85 -23.56
C ASP A 476 16.79 -54.26 -23.99
N ILE A 477 16.74 -53.85 -25.26
CA ILE A 477 15.72 -53.05 -25.96
C ILE A 477 14.91 -53.94 -26.93
N ALA A 478 13.61 -53.65 -27.16
CA ALA A 478 13.01 -53.40 -28.49
C ALA A 478 11.49 -53.66 -28.57
N GLY A 479 10.75 -52.71 -29.17
CA GLY A 479 9.93 -53.04 -30.36
C GLY A 479 8.41 -52.89 -30.31
N LEU A 480 7.93 -51.84 -30.99
CA LEU A 480 6.74 -51.76 -31.87
C LEU A 480 5.33 -51.43 -31.34
N ALA A 481 4.60 -50.79 -32.26
CA ALA A 481 3.43 -49.94 -32.11
C ALA A 481 2.22 -50.46 -32.92
N VAL A 482 1.08 -49.77 -32.76
CA VAL A 482 -0.10 -49.62 -33.67
C VAL A 482 -1.36 -50.48 -33.40
N GLN A 483 -2.41 -49.76 -32.96
CA GLN A 483 -3.86 -49.78 -33.25
C GLN A 483 -4.58 -51.06 -33.78
N ASN A 484 -5.71 -51.47 -33.17
CA ASN A 484 -7.10 -51.02 -33.44
C ASN A 484 -8.17 -52.06 -32.99
N ALA A 485 -9.14 -51.58 -32.20
CA ALA A 485 -10.61 -51.79 -32.29
C ALA A 485 -11.31 -53.19 -32.22
N VAL A 486 -12.51 -53.15 -31.59
CA VAL A 486 -13.77 -53.90 -31.88
C VAL A 486 -14.14 -55.15 -31.02
N TYR A 487 -15.20 -54.95 -30.22
CA TYR A 487 -16.36 -55.83 -29.90
C TYR A 487 -16.49 -56.69 -28.61
N ARG A 488 -17.50 -56.27 -27.81
CA ARG A 488 -18.69 -56.97 -27.30
C ARG A 488 -18.62 -58.10 -26.23
N ARG A 489 -19.48 -57.84 -25.22
CA ARG A 489 -20.40 -58.74 -24.47
C ARG A 489 -19.80 -59.71 -23.45
N SER A 490 -20.25 -59.56 -22.19
CA SER A 490 -21.05 -60.60 -21.50
C SER A 490 -21.59 -60.10 -20.16
N VAL A 491 -22.85 -60.46 -19.90
CA VAL A 491 -23.59 -60.39 -18.62
C VAL A 491 -23.39 -61.74 -17.91
N PRO A 492 -23.37 -61.79 -16.56
CA PRO A 492 -24.34 -62.63 -15.84
C PRO A 492 -24.93 -61.87 -14.62
N ARG A 493 -26.26 -61.81 -14.42
CA ARG A 493 -27.15 -62.80 -13.77
C ARG A 493 -26.66 -63.30 -12.39
N GLY A 494 -27.13 -62.60 -11.36
CA GLY A 494 -28.01 -63.10 -10.29
C GLY A 494 -27.50 -64.13 -9.31
N GLU A 495 -27.54 -63.81 -8.01
CA GLU A 495 -28.03 -64.73 -6.98
C GLU A 495 -28.50 -64.01 -5.70
N ASN A 496 -29.69 -64.47 -5.30
CA ASN A 496 -30.60 -64.23 -4.18
C ASN A 496 -30.09 -64.09 -2.72
N ILE A 497 -30.84 -63.25 -1.98
CA ILE A 497 -31.47 -63.44 -0.66
C ILE A 497 -30.56 -63.53 0.60
N THR A 498 -30.71 -62.56 1.51
CA THR A 498 -31.25 -62.73 2.89
C THR A 498 -31.26 -61.40 3.66
N GLU A 499 -32.44 -60.92 4.05
CA GLU A 499 -32.61 -60.10 5.26
C GLU A 499 -32.38 -60.99 6.49
N PRO A 500 -31.99 -60.43 7.66
CA PRO A 500 -33.03 -60.21 8.67
C PRO A 500 -32.86 -58.96 9.56
N GLN A 501 -34.02 -58.36 9.84
CA GLN A 501 -34.57 -57.99 11.16
C GLN A 501 -33.90 -56.93 12.06
N TYR A 502 -34.73 -55.91 12.28
CA TYR A 502 -34.83 -55.01 13.43
C TYR A 502 -34.83 -55.72 14.80
N GLU A 503 -34.18 -55.10 15.78
CA GLU A 503 -34.67 -55.10 17.17
C GLU A 503 -34.73 -53.67 17.72
N SER A 504 -35.89 -53.38 18.30
CA SER A 504 -36.38 -52.12 18.85
C SER A 504 -36.34 -52.11 20.38
N ARG A 505 -36.03 -50.95 20.98
CA ARG A 505 -36.55 -50.45 22.27
C ARG A 505 -36.59 -48.92 22.14
N GLY A 506 -37.73 -48.20 22.11
CA GLY A 506 -38.82 -48.09 23.11
C GLY A 506 -38.41 -47.02 24.15
N LEU A 507 -39.16 -45.98 24.52
CA LEU A 507 -40.58 -45.60 24.36
C LEU A 507 -40.80 -44.16 24.94
N HIS A 508 -42.01 -43.64 24.71
CA HIS A 508 -42.71 -42.43 25.21
C HIS A 508 -42.64 -41.16 24.33
N GLN A 509 -43.65 -40.86 23.49
CA GLN A 509 -45.04 -40.37 23.76
C GLN A 509 -45.06 -38.91 24.27
N GLU A 510 -45.80 -37.95 23.70
CA GLU A 510 -47.21 -38.07 23.26
C GLU A 510 -47.71 -36.90 22.36
N SER A 511 -48.72 -37.22 21.52
CA SER A 511 -49.87 -36.38 21.09
C SER A 511 -49.68 -35.23 20.05
N LEU A 512 -50.57 -34.97 19.06
CA LEU A 512 -51.82 -35.59 18.60
C LEU A 512 -52.16 -35.16 17.14
N LEU A 513 -52.78 -36.07 16.39
CA LEU A 513 -53.41 -36.02 15.04
C LEU A 513 -54.76 -35.20 15.06
N PRO A 514 -55.62 -35.07 13.99
CA PRO A 514 -55.88 -36.05 12.91
C PRO A 514 -56.24 -35.51 11.48
N CYS A 515 -55.92 -36.23 10.38
CA CYS A 515 -56.84 -37.03 9.51
C CYS A 515 -57.68 -36.24 8.45
N LEU A 516 -58.06 -36.69 7.23
CA LEU A 516 -58.18 -38.01 6.58
C LEU A 516 -58.59 -37.86 5.07
N ILE A 517 -58.24 -38.89 4.25
CA ILE A 517 -58.98 -39.52 3.09
C ILE A 517 -59.02 -38.71 1.76
N THR A 518 -58.53 -39.20 0.60
CA THR A 518 -59.01 -40.39 -0.14
C THR A 518 -57.99 -40.94 -1.17
N ILE A 519 -58.01 -42.26 -1.34
CA ILE A 519 -57.25 -43.12 -2.26
C ILE A 519 -57.96 -43.24 -3.63
N ALA A 520 -57.23 -43.30 -4.75
CA ALA A 520 -57.55 -44.16 -5.91
C ALA A 520 -56.38 -44.27 -6.90
N THR A 521 -56.24 -45.48 -7.43
CA THR A 521 -55.15 -46.14 -8.18
C THR A 521 -55.26 -46.06 -9.70
N ALA A 522 -54.13 -46.06 -10.45
CA ALA A 522 -53.91 -46.71 -11.77
C ALA A 522 -52.50 -46.38 -12.35
N THR A 523 -51.52 -47.29 -12.30
CA THR A 523 -51.02 -48.15 -13.41
C THR A 523 -50.35 -47.48 -14.63
N THR A 524 -49.00 -47.51 -14.64
CA THR A 524 -48.06 -47.83 -15.77
C THR A 524 -47.89 -46.89 -17.00
N PRO A 525 -46.72 -46.98 -17.72
CA PRO A 525 -46.04 -45.86 -18.37
C PRO A 525 -45.99 -45.94 -19.92
N ILE A 526 -45.26 -44.98 -20.54
CA ILE A 526 -44.78 -44.91 -21.94
C ILE A 526 -45.72 -44.16 -22.92
N ALA A 527 -45.33 -42.92 -23.28
CA ALA A 527 -45.39 -42.34 -24.64
C ALA A 527 -45.23 -40.80 -24.58
N LYS A 528 -43.99 -40.30 -24.56
CA LYS A 528 -43.67 -38.90 -24.92
C LYS A 528 -42.55 -38.87 -25.95
N ALA A 529 -42.88 -39.38 -27.12
CA ALA A 529 -42.29 -38.95 -28.38
C ALA A 529 -43.49 -38.67 -29.30
N THR A 530 -43.39 -37.62 -30.13
CA THR A 530 -44.36 -37.21 -31.17
C THR A 530 -45.48 -36.25 -30.73
N ALA A 531 -45.14 -34.98 -30.48
CA ALA A 531 -46.10 -33.86 -30.60
C ALA A 531 -45.42 -32.50 -30.90
N ILE A 532 -44.37 -32.50 -31.72
CA ILE A 532 -43.83 -31.28 -32.34
C ILE A 532 -43.91 -31.46 -33.85
N ARG A 533 -45.12 -31.37 -34.42
CA ARG A 533 -45.30 -31.39 -35.88
C ARG A 533 -46.55 -30.68 -36.41
N THR A 534 -47.11 -29.74 -35.66
CA THR A 534 -48.40 -29.14 -36.07
C THR A 534 -48.51 -27.66 -35.80
N TYR A 535 -47.48 -26.83 -36.07
CA TYR A 535 -47.70 -25.38 -36.18
C TYR A 535 -46.65 -24.67 -37.07
N LEU A 536 -46.38 -25.23 -38.25
CA LEU A 536 -45.73 -24.51 -39.35
C LEU A 536 -46.35 -24.96 -40.69
N ARG A 537 -47.24 -24.12 -41.24
CA ARG A 537 -47.37 -23.76 -42.68
C ARG A 537 -48.78 -23.27 -42.97
N GLN A 538 -48.93 -21.95 -43.01
CA GLN A 538 -49.84 -21.26 -43.93
C GLN A 538 -49.49 -19.78 -43.91
N TRP A 539 -48.56 -19.37 -44.78
CA TRP A 539 -48.68 -18.07 -45.43
C TRP A 539 -47.91 -18.04 -46.74
N ASP A 540 -48.65 -17.63 -47.77
CA ASP A 540 -48.37 -17.65 -49.20
C ASP A 540 -47.94 -16.23 -49.64
N PRO A 541 -46.97 -16.08 -50.58
CA PRO A 541 -46.38 -14.80 -50.93
C PRO A 541 -47.04 -14.22 -52.20
N SER A 542 -47.96 -13.27 -52.05
CA SER A 542 -48.41 -12.42 -53.14
C SER A 542 -48.65 -10.97 -52.67
N ARG A 543 -47.85 -10.06 -53.24
CA ARG A 543 -47.87 -8.57 -53.17
C ARG A 543 -49.21 -7.96 -53.65
N PRO A 544 -49.38 -6.62 -53.66
CA PRO A 544 -48.92 -5.53 -52.76
C PRO A 544 -50.08 -4.54 -52.43
N GLU A 545 -49.92 -3.61 -51.47
CA GLU A 545 -50.38 -2.21 -51.63
C GLU A 545 -50.03 -1.33 -50.41
N SER A 546 -49.75 -0.07 -50.74
CA SER A 546 -49.30 1.05 -49.94
C SER A 546 -50.25 1.47 -48.83
N ILE A 547 -49.71 2.04 -47.74
CA ILE A 547 -50.00 3.41 -47.26
C ILE A 547 -49.02 3.78 -46.13
N GLN A 548 -48.63 5.05 -46.15
CA GLN A 548 -47.59 5.74 -45.38
C GLN A 548 -47.87 5.73 -43.87
N HIS A 549 -46.81 5.58 -43.06
CA HIS A 549 -46.76 6.15 -41.72
C HIS A 549 -45.42 6.83 -41.49
N GLY A 550 -45.51 8.14 -41.25
CA GLY A 550 -44.44 8.95 -40.66
C GLY A 550 -44.35 8.74 -39.16
N ASP A 551 -43.38 9.48 -38.62
CA ASP A 551 -42.96 9.63 -37.22
C ASP A 551 -42.07 8.49 -36.69
N GLU A 552 -40.78 8.66 -37.01
CA GLU A 552 -39.63 8.04 -36.37
C GLU A 552 -39.67 8.28 -34.85
N ALA A 553 -39.90 7.22 -34.07
CA ALA A 553 -39.42 7.15 -32.70
C ALA A 553 -37.89 6.98 -32.74
N GLU A 554 -37.18 7.91 -32.10
CA GLU A 554 -35.72 7.97 -32.06
C GLU A 554 -35.07 6.64 -31.63
N PRO A 555 -33.97 6.23 -32.27
CA PRO A 555 -33.25 5.01 -31.89
C PRO A 555 -32.50 5.23 -30.58
N THR A 556 -32.79 4.40 -29.57
CA THR A 556 -31.99 4.29 -28.34
C THR A 556 -30.48 4.21 -28.67
N PRO A 557 -29.62 5.03 -28.05
CA PRO A 557 -28.24 5.13 -28.46
C PRO A 557 -27.47 3.84 -28.12
N ARG A 558 -26.87 3.25 -29.16
CA ARG A 558 -25.94 2.11 -29.05
C ARG A 558 -24.78 2.46 -28.11
N VAL A 559 -24.72 1.77 -26.96
CA VAL A 559 -23.62 1.85 -25.99
C VAL A 559 -22.29 1.47 -26.65
N ARG A 560 -21.36 2.42 -26.77
CA ARG A 560 -19.98 2.19 -27.23
C ARG A 560 -19.04 2.05 -26.04
N ARG A 561 -18.07 1.14 -26.18
CA ARG A 561 -17.21 0.56 -25.14
C ARG A 561 -16.00 1.45 -24.81
N GLY A 562 -15.90 1.89 -23.54
CA GLY A 562 -14.75 2.57 -22.92
C GLY A 562 -15.09 3.05 -21.49
N PRO A 563 -14.11 3.25 -20.56
CA PRO A 563 -14.37 3.65 -19.17
C PRO A 563 -14.54 5.18 -19.06
N ASP A 564 -15.43 5.75 -19.85
CA ASP A 564 -15.86 7.14 -19.72
C ASP A 564 -17.11 7.15 -18.84
N VAL A 565 -17.05 7.77 -17.65
CA VAL A 565 -18.20 7.86 -16.74
C VAL A 565 -19.26 8.75 -17.39
N PHE A 566 -20.40 8.17 -17.72
CA PHE A 566 -21.55 8.92 -18.22
C PHE A 566 -22.23 9.64 -17.05
N HIS A 567 -22.49 10.93 -17.21
CA HIS A 567 -23.31 11.71 -16.29
C HIS A 567 -24.70 11.84 -16.92
N VAL A 568 -25.51 10.78 -16.83
CA VAL A 568 -26.90 10.84 -17.29
C VAL A 568 -27.78 11.14 -16.08
N ALA A 569 -28.38 12.33 -16.07
CA ALA A 569 -29.23 12.80 -14.98
C ALA A 569 -30.70 12.45 -15.25
N ASP A 570 -31.03 11.15 -15.23
CA ASP A 570 -32.39 10.66 -15.48
C ASP A 570 -33.34 10.97 -14.31
N HIS A 571 -32.81 11.11 -13.10
CA HIS A 571 -33.57 11.42 -11.89
C HIS A 571 -33.56 12.93 -11.57
N SER A 572 -34.68 13.45 -11.06
CA SER A 572 -34.82 14.87 -10.66
C SER A 572 -33.76 15.32 -9.66
N LEU A 573 -33.37 14.43 -8.72
CA LEU A 573 -32.30 14.71 -7.76
C LEU A 573 -30.92 14.74 -8.42
N ALA A 574 -30.67 13.88 -9.41
CA ALA A 574 -29.45 13.91 -10.20
C ALA A 574 -29.35 15.19 -11.04
N GLN A 575 -30.47 15.68 -11.58
CA GLN A 575 -30.54 16.96 -12.30
C GLN A 575 -30.20 18.13 -11.39
N LYS A 576 -30.76 18.20 -10.17
CA LYS A 576 -30.40 19.21 -9.17
C LYS A 576 -28.92 19.17 -8.77
N LEU A 577 -28.36 17.96 -8.60
CA LEU A 577 -26.94 17.79 -8.32
C LEU A 577 -26.09 18.26 -9.50
N LEU A 578 -26.51 18.00 -10.74
CA LEU A 578 -25.82 18.46 -11.94
C LEU A 578 -25.89 20.00 -12.10
N GLU A 579 -27.07 20.59 -11.86
CA GLU A 579 -27.31 22.04 -11.88
C GLU A 579 -26.45 22.81 -10.87
N SER A 580 -26.02 22.15 -9.80
CA SER A 580 -25.12 22.73 -8.80
C SER A 580 -23.71 23.07 -9.33
N GLN A 581 -23.38 22.64 -10.55
CA GLN A 581 -22.08 22.83 -11.23
C GLN A 581 -20.87 22.23 -10.50
N VAL A 582 -21.06 21.47 -9.41
CA VAL A 582 -19.99 20.72 -8.73
C VAL A 582 -19.47 19.61 -9.64
N TRP A 583 -20.37 18.88 -10.29
CA TRP A 583 -20.07 17.87 -11.30
C TRP A 583 -20.25 18.46 -12.69
N THR A 584 -19.26 18.30 -13.57
CA THR A 584 -19.30 18.79 -14.95
C THR A 584 -19.37 17.64 -15.93
N ILE A 585 -20.32 17.67 -16.87
CA ILE A 585 -20.33 16.75 -18.03
C ILE A 585 -19.07 17.05 -18.84
N SER A 586 -18.05 16.21 -18.69
CA SER A 586 -16.85 16.30 -19.51
C SER A 586 -17.16 15.66 -20.85
N SER A 587 -17.28 16.43 -21.93
CA SER A 587 -17.29 15.85 -23.27
C SER A 587 -15.99 15.03 -23.44
N PRO A 588 -16.06 13.77 -23.90
CA PRO A 588 -14.87 12.94 -24.04
C PRO A 588 -13.91 13.61 -25.03
N LYS A 589 -12.72 14.01 -24.55
CA LYS A 589 -11.66 14.50 -25.44
C LYS A 589 -11.30 13.35 -26.39
N PRO A 590 -11.26 13.56 -27.72
CA PRO A 590 -10.88 12.50 -28.65
C PRO A 590 -9.50 11.98 -28.27
N LYS A 591 -9.41 10.68 -27.96
CA LYS A 591 -8.14 9.99 -27.72
C LYS A 591 -7.24 10.25 -28.92
N LYS A 592 -6.10 10.91 -28.72
CA LYS A 592 -5.01 10.90 -29.69
C LYS A 592 -4.66 9.43 -29.91
N GLU A 593 -4.78 8.98 -31.15
CA GLU A 593 -4.36 7.64 -31.54
C GLU A 593 -2.94 7.37 -31.02
N PRO A 594 -2.67 6.18 -30.45
CA PRO A 594 -1.30 5.80 -30.15
C PRO A 594 -0.52 5.81 -31.46
N ARG A 595 0.56 6.61 -31.51
CA ARG A 595 1.52 6.58 -32.62
C ARG A 595 1.92 5.12 -32.84
N ARG A 596 1.42 4.53 -33.94
CA ARG A 596 1.95 3.27 -34.45
C ARG A 596 3.43 3.50 -34.71
N LEU A 597 4.29 2.85 -33.94
CA LEU A 597 5.70 2.62 -34.29
C LEU A 597 5.73 1.65 -35.48
N GLY A 598 5.33 2.15 -36.65
CA GLY A 598 5.65 1.51 -37.92
C GLY A 598 7.10 1.86 -38.27
N ARG A 599 7.96 0.84 -38.39
CA ARG A 599 9.28 0.97 -39.02
C ARG A 599 9.10 1.68 -40.38
N PRO A 600 9.78 2.80 -40.65
CA PRO A 600 9.86 3.29 -42.02
C PRO A 600 10.71 2.33 -42.86
N PRO A 601 10.33 2.05 -44.12
CA PRO A 601 11.14 1.23 -45.02
C PRO A 601 12.45 1.96 -45.36
N LYS A 602 13.55 1.19 -45.44
CA LYS A 602 14.84 1.65 -45.94
C LYS A 602 14.66 2.26 -47.34
N LYS A 603 15.02 3.53 -47.52
CA LYS A 603 15.30 4.11 -48.83
C LYS A 603 16.79 4.43 -48.92
N THR A 604 17.35 4.05 -50.06
CA THR A 604 18.75 4.11 -50.49
C THR A 604 19.24 5.53 -50.76
N PRO A 605 20.58 5.74 -50.82
CA PRO A 605 21.19 7.05 -50.97
C PRO A 605 21.30 7.46 -52.44
N ALA A 606 20.38 8.30 -52.92
CA ALA A 606 20.53 9.11 -54.12
C ALA A 606 19.36 10.09 -54.22
N ASP A 607 19.55 11.31 -53.72
CA ASP A 607 19.26 12.55 -54.46
C ASP A 607 19.44 13.76 -53.52
N VAL A 608 20.59 14.41 -53.68
CA VAL A 608 20.84 15.76 -53.20
C VAL A 608 20.43 16.69 -54.34
N THR A 609 19.44 17.54 -54.11
CA THR A 609 19.44 18.99 -54.42
C THR A 609 18.02 19.54 -54.35
N LYS A 610 17.78 20.47 -53.42
CA LYS A 610 17.23 21.81 -53.70
C LYS A 610 17.05 22.59 -52.40
N GLU A 611 17.66 23.76 -52.41
CA GLU A 611 17.68 24.77 -51.37
C GLU A 611 16.27 25.34 -51.10
N ALA A 612 16.01 25.67 -49.83
CA ALA A 612 14.92 26.55 -49.43
C ALA A 612 15.45 27.58 -48.39
N PRO A 613 14.92 28.81 -48.37
CA PRO A 613 15.67 29.99 -47.96
C PRO A 613 15.61 30.30 -46.47
N LYS A 614 16.68 30.96 -45.98
CA LYS A 614 16.81 31.55 -44.64
C LYS A 614 15.71 32.58 -44.36
N LYS A 615 14.92 32.39 -43.30
CA LYS A 615 14.16 33.46 -42.65
C LYS A 615 14.82 33.86 -41.33
N ARG A 616 15.18 35.15 -41.28
CA ARG A 616 15.77 35.90 -40.18
C ARG A 616 14.95 35.81 -38.90
N GLY A 617 15.64 35.73 -37.76
CA GLY A 617 15.07 35.76 -36.43
C GLY A 617 14.30 37.06 -36.17
N ARG A 618 13.09 36.91 -35.63
CA ARG A 618 12.31 38.00 -35.02
C ARG A 618 12.55 37.93 -33.51
N SER A 619 12.97 39.06 -32.94
CA SER A 619 13.32 39.20 -31.53
C SER A 619 12.08 39.12 -30.62
N ARG A 620 12.28 38.48 -29.46
CA ARG A 620 11.31 38.21 -28.37
C ARG A 620 10.66 39.44 -27.72
N LYS A 621 10.87 40.66 -28.21
CA LYS A 621 10.33 41.90 -27.59
C LYS A 621 8.91 42.25 -28.03
N ALA A 622 8.38 41.65 -29.11
CA ALA A 622 7.03 41.97 -29.61
C ALA A 622 5.89 41.14 -28.96
N ASP A 623 6.19 39.97 -28.37
CA ASP A 623 5.17 39.12 -27.73
C ASP A 623 4.88 39.49 -26.27
N VAL A 624 5.72 40.33 -25.65
CA VAL A 624 5.53 40.79 -24.26
C VAL A 624 4.51 41.92 -24.21
N GLN A 625 4.50 42.83 -25.18
CA GLN A 625 3.53 43.95 -25.23
C GLN A 625 2.12 43.55 -25.67
N ALA A 626 1.93 42.38 -26.29
CA ALA A 626 0.60 41.89 -26.66
C ALA A 626 -0.15 41.20 -25.50
N ARG A 627 0.49 40.98 -24.34
CA ARG A 627 -0.12 40.35 -23.15
C ARG A 627 -0.61 41.34 -22.09
N GLU A 628 -0.25 42.62 -22.18
CA GLU A 628 -0.56 43.61 -21.14
C GLU A 628 -1.92 44.30 -21.28
N ASN A 629 -2.67 44.07 -22.36
CA ASN A 629 -4.00 44.65 -22.56
C ASN A 629 -5.11 43.58 -22.63
N LYS A 630 -5.26 42.78 -21.55
CA LYS A 630 -6.55 42.14 -21.26
C LYS A 630 -7.28 43.00 -20.22
N PRO A 631 -8.57 43.33 -20.43
CA PRO A 631 -9.31 44.15 -19.47
C PRO A 631 -9.42 43.41 -18.13
N LYS A 632 -8.87 44.02 -17.06
CA LYS A 632 -8.90 43.56 -15.67
C LYS A 632 -10.30 43.19 -15.16
N GLU A 633 -11.33 43.70 -15.82
CA GLU A 633 -12.74 43.43 -15.52
C GLU A 633 -13.15 41.99 -15.85
N ALA A 634 -12.56 41.36 -16.87
CA ALA A 634 -12.83 39.95 -17.20
C ALA A 634 -12.13 38.98 -16.24
N GLU A 635 -10.98 39.38 -15.69
CA GLU A 635 -10.20 38.60 -14.72
C GLU A 635 -10.86 38.67 -13.34
N LEU A 636 -11.28 39.88 -12.91
CA LEU A 636 -12.05 40.09 -11.69
C LEU A 636 -13.43 39.40 -11.73
N GLN A 637 -14.13 39.44 -12.87
CA GLN A 637 -15.37 38.66 -13.05
C GLN A 637 -15.12 37.15 -13.07
N SER A 638 -13.95 36.68 -13.51
CA SER A 638 -13.60 35.26 -13.45
C SER A 638 -13.26 34.80 -12.04
N GLU A 639 -12.58 35.62 -11.25
CA GLU A 639 -12.26 35.37 -9.84
C GLU A 639 -13.52 35.42 -8.96
N LEU A 640 -14.41 36.39 -9.20
CA LEU A 640 -15.73 36.45 -8.55
C LEU A 640 -16.60 35.24 -8.93
N ARG A 641 -16.52 34.75 -10.18
CA ARG A 641 -17.19 33.52 -10.62
C ARG A 641 -16.57 32.24 -10.06
N GLU A 642 -15.28 32.22 -9.74
CA GLU A 642 -14.64 31.07 -9.08
C GLU A 642 -14.89 31.05 -7.57
N ALA A 643 -14.94 32.21 -6.92
CA ALA A 643 -15.30 32.34 -5.50
C ALA A 643 -16.78 31.98 -5.23
N ALA A 644 -17.66 32.14 -6.22
CA ALA A 644 -19.09 31.82 -6.13
C ALA A 644 -19.45 30.34 -6.35
N LYS A 645 -18.49 29.46 -6.70
CA LYS A 645 -18.79 28.04 -6.92
C LYS A 645 -18.90 27.29 -5.58
N PRO A 646 -19.97 26.52 -5.34
CA PRO A 646 -20.09 25.72 -4.13
C PRO A 646 -18.90 24.74 -4.00
N LYS A 647 -18.20 24.81 -2.85
CA LYS A 647 -17.12 23.88 -2.50
C LYS A 647 -17.73 22.60 -1.93
N ALA A 648 -17.87 21.58 -2.76
CA ALA A 648 -18.25 20.24 -2.33
C ALA A 648 -17.33 19.19 -2.96
N ASP A 649 -17.16 18.05 -2.28
CA ASP A 649 -16.32 16.99 -2.79
C ASP A 649 -16.91 16.34 -4.05
N ARG A 650 -16.29 16.64 -5.19
CA ARG A 650 -16.65 16.10 -6.53
C ARG A 650 -16.54 14.58 -6.64
N ALA A 651 -15.78 13.94 -5.75
CA ALA A 651 -15.60 12.49 -5.80
C ALA A 651 -16.79 11.74 -5.19
N ARG A 652 -17.70 12.37 -4.44
CA ARG A 652 -18.80 11.63 -3.80
C ARG A 652 -19.81 11.07 -4.80
N ILE A 653 -20.28 9.86 -4.51
CA ILE A 653 -21.40 9.23 -5.20
C ILE A 653 -22.63 9.32 -4.29
N ASN A 654 -23.73 9.82 -4.84
CA ASN A 654 -25.01 9.99 -4.16
C ASN A 654 -26.02 8.98 -4.71
N VAL A 655 -26.87 8.44 -3.82
CA VAL A 655 -28.05 7.66 -4.23
C VAL A 655 -29.13 8.64 -4.71
N VAL A 656 -29.67 8.42 -5.90
CA VAL A 656 -30.65 9.34 -6.53
C VAL A 656 -31.97 8.68 -6.91
N SER A 657 -32.03 7.35 -6.92
CA SER A 657 -33.24 6.59 -7.25
C SER A 657 -34.13 6.37 -6.03
N GLU A 658 -35.29 7.03 -6.01
CA GLU A 658 -36.30 6.85 -4.96
C GLU A 658 -36.85 5.41 -4.95
N ARG A 659 -36.97 4.79 -6.13
CA ARG A 659 -37.41 3.41 -6.27
C ARG A 659 -36.44 2.46 -5.57
N LEU A 660 -35.14 2.60 -5.81
CA LEU A 660 -34.13 1.75 -5.16
C LEU A 660 -34.23 1.86 -3.62
N VAL A 661 -34.29 3.08 -3.10
CA VAL A 661 -34.34 3.32 -1.65
C VAL A 661 -35.62 2.74 -1.04
N LYS A 662 -36.77 2.88 -1.71
CA LYS A 662 -38.03 2.26 -1.27
C LYS A 662 -37.98 0.73 -1.31
N ASP A 663 -37.42 0.16 -2.37
CA ASP A 663 -37.25 -1.29 -2.52
C ASP A 663 -36.39 -1.84 -1.37
N ILE A 664 -35.25 -1.18 -1.06
CA ILE A 664 -34.36 -1.59 0.03
C ILE A 664 -35.03 -1.49 1.40
N THR A 665 -35.69 -0.36 1.71
CA THR A 665 -36.31 -0.15 3.02
C THR A 665 -37.48 -1.10 3.27
N THR A 666 -38.26 -1.42 2.23
CA THR A 666 -39.31 -2.45 2.29
C THR A 666 -38.70 -3.83 2.49
N TYR A 667 -37.65 -4.16 1.74
CA TYR A 667 -36.97 -5.45 1.83
C TYR A 667 -36.35 -5.72 3.21
N LEU A 668 -35.77 -4.70 3.83
CA LEU A 668 -35.14 -4.80 5.15
C LEU A 668 -36.08 -4.52 6.32
N GLU A 669 -37.36 -4.22 6.08
CA GLU A 669 -38.34 -3.87 7.12
C GLU A 669 -38.36 -4.86 8.30
N PRO A 670 -38.32 -6.19 8.10
CA PRO A 670 -38.29 -7.14 9.22
C PRO A 670 -37.12 -6.92 10.18
N THR A 671 -35.96 -6.49 9.64
CA THR A 671 -34.74 -6.24 10.42
C THR A 671 -34.72 -4.87 11.10
N PHE A 672 -35.50 -3.90 10.60
CA PHE A 672 -35.56 -2.55 11.17
C PHE A 672 -36.52 -2.45 12.35
N ARG A 673 -37.48 -3.37 12.49
CA ARG A 673 -38.44 -3.39 13.61
C ARG A 673 -37.79 -3.27 14.99
N ARG A 674 -36.63 -3.91 15.19
CA ARG A 674 -35.89 -3.87 16.47
C ARG A 674 -35.19 -2.53 16.74
N HIS A 675 -34.96 -1.71 15.71
CA HIS A 675 -34.32 -0.40 15.81
C HIS A 675 -35.35 0.74 15.87
N LYS A 676 -36.64 0.43 16.03
CA LYS A 676 -37.67 1.47 16.19
C LYS A 676 -37.38 2.34 17.42
N GLY A 677 -37.31 3.66 17.25
CA GLY A 677 -37.00 4.60 18.33
C GLY A 677 -35.52 4.67 18.72
N CYS A 678 -34.60 4.18 17.88
CA CYS A 678 -33.16 4.24 18.15
C CYS A 678 -32.58 5.67 18.03
N ASP A 679 -31.35 5.85 18.48
CA ASP A 679 -30.50 6.96 18.02
C ASP A 679 -29.90 6.59 16.66
N LEU A 680 -29.97 7.48 15.68
CA LEU A 680 -29.47 7.26 14.33
C LEU A 680 -28.30 8.21 14.05
N ILE A 681 -27.18 7.66 13.55
CA ILE A 681 -26.03 8.45 13.10
C ILE A 681 -25.84 8.22 11.61
N SER A 682 -25.88 9.30 10.83
CA SER A 682 -25.60 9.27 9.40
C SER A 682 -24.29 9.97 9.10
N VAL A 683 -23.31 9.22 8.62
CA VAL A 683 -22.01 9.74 8.18
C VAL A 683 -22.04 9.92 6.67
N TYR A 684 -21.76 11.15 6.21
CA TYR A 684 -21.80 11.52 4.80
C TYR A 684 -23.15 11.27 4.11
N PRO A 685 -24.27 11.79 4.66
CA PRO A 685 -25.60 11.59 4.07
C PRO A 685 -25.71 12.13 2.63
N GLY A 686 -24.89 13.11 2.23
CA GLY A 686 -24.89 13.66 0.87
C GLY A 686 -26.27 14.18 0.46
N SER A 687 -26.85 13.62 -0.59
CA SER A 687 -28.20 13.99 -1.06
C SER A 687 -29.32 13.70 -0.04
N GLY A 688 -29.07 12.86 0.97
CA GLY A 688 -30.00 12.55 2.06
C GLY A 688 -31.19 11.67 1.69
N LEU A 689 -31.27 11.18 0.45
CA LEU A 689 -32.41 10.38 0.00
C LEU A 689 -32.51 9.05 0.77
N TRP A 690 -31.39 8.37 0.95
CA TRP A 690 -31.29 7.15 1.75
C TRP A 690 -31.63 7.41 3.22
N ASP A 691 -31.02 8.45 3.81
CA ASP A 691 -31.19 8.79 5.23
C ASP A 691 -32.61 9.20 5.58
N ARG A 692 -33.32 9.87 4.66
CA ARG A 692 -34.75 10.18 4.82
C ARG A 692 -35.59 8.91 4.92
N ALA A 693 -35.39 7.97 4.01
CA ALA A 693 -36.15 6.73 4.01
C ALA A 693 -35.79 5.84 5.20
N LEU A 694 -34.52 5.81 5.60
CA LEU A 694 -34.09 5.09 6.80
C LEU A 694 -34.71 5.69 8.07
N HIS A 695 -34.73 7.03 8.18
CA HIS A 695 -35.41 7.71 9.29
C HIS A 695 -36.90 7.37 9.33
N ASP A 696 -37.58 7.32 8.18
CA ASP A 696 -39.00 6.91 8.11
C ASP A 696 -39.21 5.47 8.56
N ALA A 697 -38.29 4.56 8.22
CA ALA A 697 -38.37 3.15 8.57
C ALA A 697 -38.13 2.87 10.07
N VAL A 698 -37.17 3.58 10.70
CA VAL A 698 -36.77 3.33 12.10
C VAL A 698 -37.34 4.31 13.11
N GLN A 699 -37.93 5.43 12.66
CA GLN A 699 -38.56 6.44 13.53
C GLN A 699 -37.67 6.80 14.74
N PRO A 700 -36.44 7.31 14.51
CA PRO A 700 -35.44 7.46 15.56
C PRO A 700 -35.83 8.57 16.54
N ARG A 701 -35.45 8.43 17.80
CA ARG A 701 -35.63 9.48 18.83
C ARG A 701 -34.67 10.66 18.65
N SER A 702 -33.50 10.38 18.06
CA SER A 702 -32.52 11.40 17.68
C SER A 702 -31.82 10.98 16.39
N HIS A 703 -31.57 11.93 15.49
CA HIS A 703 -30.90 11.67 14.21
C HIS A 703 -29.78 12.69 14.00
N LEU A 704 -28.53 12.23 14.09
CA LEU A 704 -27.35 13.05 13.92
C LEU A 704 -26.73 12.87 12.53
N LEU A 705 -26.68 13.94 11.74
CA LEU A 705 -26.05 13.99 10.43
C LEU A 705 -24.63 14.55 10.55
N LEU A 706 -23.62 13.78 10.14
CA LEU A 706 -22.21 14.20 10.10
C LEU A 706 -21.81 14.46 8.64
N GLU A 707 -21.80 15.73 8.25
CA GLU A 707 -21.60 16.14 6.86
C GLU A 707 -20.59 17.29 6.78
N PRO A 708 -19.32 17.06 6.38
CA PRO A 708 -18.30 18.11 6.36
C PRO A 708 -18.56 19.17 5.28
N ASP A 709 -19.29 18.81 4.22
CA ASP A 709 -19.73 19.76 3.18
C ASP A 709 -21.16 20.26 3.48
N ALA A 710 -21.46 20.55 4.76
CA ALA A 710 -22.80 20.88 5.24
C ALA A 710 -23.43 22.05 4.46
N ASP A 711 -22.68 23.12 4.21
CA ASP A 711 -23.17 24.31 3.51
C ASP A 711 -23.72 23.98 2.11
N PHE A 712 -23.11 23.00 1.43
CA PHE A 712 -23.55 22.56 0.11
C PHE A 712 -24.76 21.63 0.18
N TYR A 713 -24.75 20.66 1.11
CA TYR A 713 -25.80 19.65 1.20
C TYR A 713 -27.04 20.12 1.98
N GLN A 714 -26.96 21.22 2.72
CA GLN A 714 -28.06 21.74 3.52
C GLN A 714 -29.40 21.89 2.76
N PRO A 715 -29.45 22.39 1.51
CA PRO A 715 -30.70 22.46 0.75
C PRO A 715 -31.31 21.09 0.44
N PHE A 716 -30.48 20.08 0.22
CA PHE A 716 -30.91 18.71 -0.05
C PHE A 716 -31.37 18.00 1.24
N LEU A 717 -30.71 18.30 2.36
CA LEU A 717 -31.00 17.73 3.68
C LEU A 717 -32.15 18.45 4.40
N LYS A 718 -32.60 19.62 3.93
CA LYS A 718 -33.68 20.40 4.53
C LYS A 718 -34.95 19.58 4.86
N PRO A 719 -35.47 18.72 3.96
CA PRO A 719 -36.66 17.90 4.27
C PRO A 719 -36.47 16.93 5.44
N LEU A 720 -35.22 16.59 5.76
CA LEU A 720 -34.85 15.75 6.91
C LEU A 720 -34.58 16.62 8.15
N LEU A 721 -33.94 17.78 7.99
CA LEU A 721 -33.66 18.74 9.07
C LEU A 721 -34.91 19.40 9.65
N ASP A 722 -35.98 19.51 8.86
CA ASP A 722 -37.27 20.06 9.30
C ASP A 722 -38.02 19.09 10.25
N ARG A 723 -37.50 17.88 10.48
CA ARG A 723 -38.09 16.89 11.39
C ARG A 723 -37.54 17.01 12.80
N ASP A 724 -38.38 16.65 13.77
CA ASP A 724 -38.01 16.69 15.19
C ASP A 724 -36.84 15.76 15.52
N GLY A 725 -35.92 16.24 16.35
CA GLY A 725 -34.76 15.46 16.80
C GLY A 725 -33.64 15.27 15.77
N VAL A 726 -33.75 15.86 14.57
CA VAL A 726 -32.71 15.83 13.54
C VAL A 726 -31.78 17.02 13.66
N ARG A 727 -30.47 16.78 13.60
CA ARG A 727 -29.44 17.84 13.62
C ARG A 727 -28.26 17.50 12.72
N ILE A 728 -27.66 18.53 12.15
CA ILE A 728 -26.44 18.43 11.33
C ILE A 728 -25.24 19.00 12.06
N LEU A 729 -24.11 18.30 11.99
CA LEU A 729 -22.81 18.79 12.42
C LEU A 729 -21.86 18.80 11.21
N PRO A 730 -21.17 19.93 10.95
CA PRO A 730 -20.21 20.05 9.86
C PRO A 730 -18.89 19.35 10.22
N LYS A 731 -18.93 18.03 10.40
CA LYS A 731 -17.81 17.17 10.82
C LYS A 731 -17.78 15.91 9.99
N SER A 732 -16.59 15.33 9.86
CA SER A 732 -16.36 14.26 8.90
C SER A 732 -16.93 12.90 9.33
N GLY A 733 -16.95 12.61 10.64
CA GLY A 733 -17.43 11.33 11.18
C GLY A 733 -16.54 10.11 10.86
N ILE A 734 -15.63 10.20 9.89
CA ILE A 734 -14.58 9.20 9.61
C ILE A 734 -13.25 9.52 10.30
N VAL A 735 -13.07 10.72 10.85
CA VAL A 735 -11.86 11.10 11.60
C VAL A 735 -12.07 10.79 13.10
N TRP A 736 -11.30 9.85 13.65
CA TRP A 736 -11.43 9.34 15.03
C TRP A 736 -11.43 10.43 16.09
N ASP A 737 -10.52 11.40 15.99
CA ASP A 737 -10.41 12.48 16.98
C ASP A 737 -11.64 13.37 17.00
N GLU A 738 -12.26 13.59 15.83
CA GLU A 738 -13.53 14.30 15.75
C GLU A 738 -14.68 13.43 16.27
N LEU A 739 -14.71 12.17 15.87
CA LEU A 739 -15.77 11.24 16.27
C LEU A 739 -15.79 11.04 17.78
N ASN A 740 -14.64 10.89 18.44
CA ASN A 740 -14.56 10.78 19.90
C ASN A 740 -15.07 12.03 20.63
N LYS A 741 -14.91 13.22 20.03
CA LYS A 741 -15.48 14.47 20.56
C LYS A 741 -17.00 14.55 20.35
N ILE A 742 -17.53 13.81 19.38
CA ILE A 742 -18.98 13.76 19.09
C ILE A 742 -19.67 12.70 19.94
N LEU A 743 -19.03 11.55 20.16
CA LEU A 743 -19.57 10.43 20.93
C LEU A 743 -19.48 10.71 22.45
N THR A 744 -20.14 11.77 22.90
CA THR A 744 -20.22 12.20 24.30
C THR A 744 -21.66 12.09 24.81
N PRO A 745 -21.87 12.02 26.14
CA PRO A 745 -23.21 12.05 26.73
C PRO A 745 -24.02 13.30 26.35
N GLU A 746 -23.36 14.40 25.99
CA GLU A 746 -24.02 15.63 25.49
C GLU A 746 -24.80 15.37 24.19
N ASN A 747 -24.22 14.58 23.29
CA ASN A 747 -24.84 14.26 22.02
C ASN A 747 -25.68 12.99 22.09
N PHE A 748 -25.35 12.05 22.97
CA PHE A 748 -26.02 10.76 23.09
C PHE A 748 -26.31 10.43 24.56
N PRO A 749 -27.27 11.14 25.19
CA PRO A 749 -27.55 10.98 26.62
C PRO A 749 -28.10 9.59 26.98
N ASN A 750 -28.71 8.91 26.00
CA ASN A 750 -29.32 7.60 26.18
C ASN A 750 -28.34 6.43 25.95
N GLN A 751 -27.09 6.72 25.56
CA GLN A 751 -26.09 5.70 25.27
C GLN A 751 -25.12 5.55 26.45
N VAL A 752 -24.98 4.33 26.95
CA VAL A 752 -24.12 4.02 28.11
C VAL A 752 -22.91 3.21 27.66
N GLU A 753 -21.72 3.64 28.05
CA GLU A 753 -20.49 2.92 27.72
C GLU A 753 -20.46 1.55 28.41
N THR A 754 -20.07 0.54 27.65
CA THR A 754 -19.94 -0.85 28.10
C THR A 754 -18.56 -1.10 28.71
N SER A 755 -18.47 -2.13 29.55
CA SER A 755 -17.21 -2.51 30.18
C SER A 755 -16.14 -2.86 29.15
N LYS A 756 -14.94 -2.32 29.35
CA LYS A 756 -13.75 -2.62 28.54
C LYS A 756 -13.05 -3.92 28.95
N ASP A 757 -13.54 -4.61 29.99
CA ASP A 757 -12.98 -5.90 30.41
C ASP A 757 -13.14 -6.93 29.26
N PRO A 758 -12.02 -7.52 28.76
CA PRO A 758 -12.07 -8.55 27.72
C PRO A 758 -12.93 -9.76 28.10
N LYS A 759 -13.07 -10.07 29.39
CA LYS A 759 -13.84 -11.22 29.89
C LYS A 759 -15.35 -11.01 29.85
N VAL A 760 -15.81 -9.76 29.88
CA VAL A 760 -17.24 -9.43 29.88
C VAL A 760 -17.68 -9.14 28.45
N PRO A 761 -18.42 -10.03 27.76
CA PRO A 761 -18.80 -9.82 26.37
C PRO A 761 -19.69 -8.58 26.23
N PRO A 762 -19.46 -7.73 25.22
CA PRO A 762 -20.28 -6.54 25.02
C PRO A 762 -21.70 -6.97 24.60
N PRO A 763 -22.77 -6.38 25.17
CA PRO A 763 -24.13 -6.71 24.78
C PRO A 763 -24.45 -6.21 23.37
N ARG A 764 -25.49 -6.78 22.74
CA ARG A 764 -26.06 -6.22 21.51
C ARG A 764 -26.64 -4.84 21.78
N ASN A 765 -26.43 -3.88 20.87
CA ASN A 765 -27.03 -2.56 20.96
C ASN A 765 -28.01 -2.34 19.79
N ASP A 766 -29.31 -2.44 20.09
CA ASP A 766 -30.39 -2.12 19.14
C ASP A 766 -30.88 -0.67 19.27
N THR A 767 -30.40 0.07 20.29
CA THR A 767 -30.77 1.46 20.56
C THR A 767 -29.94 2.49 19.79
N LEU A 768 -28.90 2.06 19.09
CA LEU A 768 -28.06 2.88 18.23
C LEU A 768 -27.91 2.20 16.86
N LEU A 769 -28.15 2.95 15.79
CA LEU A 769 -27.93 2.52 14.41
C LEU A 769 -27.01 3.51 13.71
N VAL A 770 -26.03 3.00 12.96
CA VAL A 770 -25.10 3.82 12.19
C VAL A 770 -25.28 3.53 10.70
N THR A 771 -25.40 4.58 9.90
CA THR A 771 -25.35 4.51 8.43
C THR A 771 -24.22 5.39 7.90
N MET A 772 -23.52 4.93 6.86
CA MET A 772 -22.38 5.63 6.30
C MET A 772 -22.40 5.55 4.77
N ASN A 773 -22.12 6.66 4.07
CA ASN A 773 -21.83 6.62 2.64
C ASN A 773 -20.37 6.94 2.36
N LEU A 774 -19.59 5.90 2.04
CA LEU A 774 -18.16 6.01 1.74
C LEU A 774 -17.87 5.86 0.24
N SER A 775 -18.90 5.91 -0.60
CA SER A 775 -18.77 5.74 -2.03
C SER A 775 -18.14 6.97 -2.69
N MET A 776 -16.94 6.78 -3.23
CA MET A 776 -16.18 7.83 -3.92
C MET A 776 -15.64 7.35 -5.27
N TYR A 777 -15.74 8.20 -6.30
CA TYR A 777 -15.17 7.99 -7.61
C TYR A 777 -14.56 9.28 -8.18
N PRO A 778 -13.29 9.27 -8.65
CA PRO A 778 -12.34 8.17 -8.57
C PRO A 778 -11.96 7.83 -7.12
N LYS A 779 -11.47 6.61 -6.90
CA LYS A 779 -11.03 6.15 -5.58
C LYS A 779 -9.92 7.05 -5.04
N ARG A 780 -10.03 7.39 -3.76
CA ARG A 780 -9.00 8.15 -3.04
C ARG A 780 -8.10 7.20 -2.27
N ARG A 781 -6.87 7.02 -2.74
CA ARG A 781 -5.84 6.28 -2.00
C ARG A 781 -5.46 7.04 -0.73
N PHE A 782 -5.26 6.32 0.36
CA PHE A 782 -4.78 6.88 1.60
C PHE A 782 -3.71 5.98 2.20
N THR A 783 -2.48 6.48 2.28
CA THR A 783 -1.31 5.71 2.76
C THR A 783 -1.14 4.39 2.01
N VAL A 784 -1.26 3.24 2.70
CA VAL A 784 -1.13 1.88 2.17
C VAL A 784 -2.47 1.34 1.63
N PHE A 785 -3.59 2.03 1.89
CA PHE A 785 -4.90 1.60 1.45
C PHE A 785 -5.25 2.17 0.07
N ASP A 786 -5.76 1.30 -0.79
CA ASP A 786 -6.20 1.66 -2.15
C ASP A 786 -7.40 2.63 -2.16
N SER A 787 -8.16 2.70 -1.06
CA SER A 787 -9.32 3.57 -0.89
C SER A 787 -9.55 3.97 0.57
N VAL A 788 -10.15 5.15 0.79
CA VAL A 788 -10.61 5.60 2.11
C VAL A 788 -11.71 4.69 2.67
N SER A 789 -12.64 4.23 1.84
CA SER A 789 -13.69 3.27 2.21
C SER A 789 -13.10 2.00 2.84
N ARG A 790 -12.06 1.42 2.22
CA ARG A 790 -11.39 0.21 2.74
C ARG A 790 -10.71 0.46 4.08
N LEU A 791 -10.06 1.62 4.25
CA LEU A 791 -9.45 2.03 5.52
C LEU A 791 -10.50 2.09 6.63
N VAL A 792 -11.60 2.81 6.39
CA VAL A 792 -12.67 3.00 7.39
C VAL A 792 -13.32 1.67 7.76
N VAL A 793 -13.65 0.81 6.78
CA VAL A 793 -14.23 -0.51 7.08
C VAL A 793 -13.27 -1.38 7.87
N TYR A 794 -11.97 -1.36 7.55
CA TYR A 794 -10.94 -2.04 8.34
C TYR A 794 -10.96 -1.57 9.81
N GLN A 795 -11.06 -0.26 10.04
CA GLN A 795 -11.11 0.31 11.38
C GLN A 795 -12.43 0.02 12.10
N LEU A 796 -13.56 -0.04 11.40
CA LEU A 796 -14.85 -0.45 11.98
C LEU A 796 -14.80 -1.89 12.46
N ILE A 797 -14.32 -2.83 11.63
CA ILE A 797 -14.17 -4.24 12.01
C ILE A 797 -13.22 -4.38 13.21
N GLN A 798 -12.11 -3.62 13.22
CA GLN A 798 -11.19 -3.59 14.35
C GLN A 798 -11.84 -3.05 15.63
N SER A 799 -12.67 -2.00 15.50
CA SER A 799 -13.35 -1.38 16.64
C SER A 799 -14.34 -2.31 17.34
N MET A 800 -14.94 -3.26 16.60
CA MET A 800 -15.80 -4.31 17.17
C MET A 800 -15.03 -5.21 18.12
N ARG A 801 -13.74 -5.47 17.82
CA ARG A 801 -12.86 -6.28 18.67
C ARG A 801 -12.44 -5.56 19.94
N THR A 802 -12.07 -4.29 19.81
CA THR A 802 -11.54 -3.47 20.91
C THR A 802 -12.62 -2.72 21.71
N SER A 803 -13.90 -2.83 21.33
CA SER A 803 -15.01 -2.07 21.92
C SER A 803 -14.73 -0.55 21.94
N THR A 804 -14.26 -0.01 20.80
CA THR A 804 -13.95 1.42 20.62
C THR A 804 -14.92 2.09 19.63
N LEU A 805 -14.86 3.41 19.48
CA LEU A 805 -15.75 4.19 18.58
C LEU A 805 -17.23 3.95 18.92
N PHE A 806 -18.07 3.66 17.92
CA PHE A 806 -19.47 3.31 18.10
C PHE A 806 -19.64 2.06 18.98
N GLN A 807 -18.69 1.13 18.89
CA GLN A 807 -18.75 -0.17 19.57
C GLN A 807 -18.44 -0.07 21.07
N LYS A 808 -18.13 1.13 21.59
CA LYS A 808 -18.01 1.37 23.03
C LYS A 808 -19.36 1.29 23.75
N TYR A 809 -20.47 1.48 23.02
CA TYR A 809 -21.84 1.36 23.54
C TYR A 809 -22.42 -0.07 23.39
N GLY A 810 -21.60 -1.06 23.06
CA GLY A 810 -22.05 -2.43 22.75
C GLY A 810 -21.91 -2.74 21.26
N GLN A 811 -22.56 -3.82 20.79
CA GLN A 811 -22.48 -4.25 19.40
C GLN A 811 -23.47 -3.47 18.54
N VAL A 812 -22.99 -2.42 17.89
CA VAL A 812 -23.79 -1.48 17.10
C VAL A 812 -23.82 -1.92 15.64
N ARG A 813 -25.02 -2.08 15.06
CA ARG A 813 -25.24 -2.39 13.63
C ARG A 813 -24.79 -1.22 12.75
N VAL A 814 -24.11 -1.52 11.64
CA VAL A 814 -23.63 -0.51 10.70
C VAL A 814 -24.11 -0.84 9.28
N LEU A 815 -24.81 0.10 8.65
CA LEU A 815 -25.15 0.07 7.22
C LEU A 815 -24.16 0.95 6.45
N ILE A 816 -23.55 0.43 5.40
CA ILE A 816 -22.49 1.16 4.69
C ILE A 816 -22.59 1.05 3.18
N TRP A 817 -22.62 2.20 2.51
CA TRP A 817 -22.44 2.29 1.07
C TRP A 817 -20.94 2.35 0.73
N ILE A 818 -20.52 1.49 -0.19
CA ILE A 818 -19.16 1.43 -0.74
C ILE A 818 -19.18 1.33 -2.26
N PRO A 819 -18.08 1.66 -2.95
CA PRO A 819 -17.94 1.34 -4.37
C PRO A 819 -18.07 -0.17 -4.60
N ASP A 820 -18.84 -0.57 -5.62
CA ASP A 820 -19.20 -1.98 -5.84
C ASP A 820 -17.97 -2.88 -6.04
N ASP A 821 -16.90 -2.37 -6.64
CA ASP A 821 -15.66 -3.12 -6.90
C ASP A 821 -14.80 -3.38 -5.65
N GLU A 822 -15.17 -2.85 -4.47
CA GLU A 822 -14.47 -3.07 -3.20
C GLU A 822 -15.07 -4.19 -2.35
N LYS A 823 -16.33 -4.55 -2.60
CA LYS A 823 -17.06 -5.53 -1.77
C LYS A 823 -16.43 -6.91 -1.77
N ALA A 824 -15.79 -7.33 -2.87
CA ALA A 824 -15.21 -8.67 -3.04
C ALA A 824 -14.11 -9.01 -2.02
N GLN A 825 -13.48 -8.00 -1.41
CA GLN A 825 -12.47 -8.19 -0.36
C GLN A 825 -13.06 -8.26 1.06
N LEU A 826 -14.29 -7.78 1.25
CA LEU A 826 -15.01 -7.79 2.51
C LEU A 826 -15.92 -9.02 2.61
N VAL A 827 -16.61 -9.32 1.52
CA VAL A 827 -17.51 -10.48 1.38
C VAL A 827 -16.95 -11.38 0.27
N PRO A 828 -15.90 -12.18 0.58
CA PRO A 828 -15.28 -13.03 -0.42
C PRO A 828 -16.23 -14.15 -0.85
N ARG A 829 -16.36 -14.35 -2.17
CA ARG A 829 -17.11 -15.47 -2.76
C ARG A 829 -16.23 -16.70 -3.05
N THR A 830 -14.90 -16.55 -2.97
CA THR A 830 -13.94 -17.61 -3.26
C THR A 830 -12.80 -17.65 -2.24
N THR A 831 -12.15 -18.82 -2.11
CA THR A 831 -10.94 -18.98 -1.28
C THR A 831 -9.82 -17.98 -1.60
N THR A 832 -9.77 -17.48 -2.84
CA THR A 832 -8.69 -16.61 -3.33
C THR A 832 -8.84 -15.17 -2.84
N ASN A 833 -10.07 -14.73 -2.55
CA ASN A 833 -10.34 -13.37 -2.07
C ASN A 833 -10.51 -13.32 -0.54
N ARG A 834 -10.55 -14.48 0.14
CA ARG A 834 -10.52 -14.56 1.61
C ARG A 834 -9.16 -14.06 2.13
N ASN A 835 -9.15 -12.81 2.58
CA ASN A 835 -7.98 -12.10 3.08
C ASN A 835 -8.09 -11.89 4.61
N LYS A 836 -7.09 -11.23 5.20
CA LYS A 836 -7.06 -10.94 6.64
C LYS A 836 -8.32 -10.20 7.11
N LEU A 837 -8.78 -9.21 6.34
CA LEU A 837 -9.93 -8.39 6.69
C LEU A 837 -11.24 -9.21 6.67
N ALA A 838 -11.43 -10.06 5.67
CA ALA A 838 -12.59 -10.97 5.61
C ALA A 838 -12.62 -11.93 6.81
N ILE A 839 -11.46 -12.52 7.16
CA ILE A 839 -11.34 -13.42 8.32
C ILE A 839 -11.62 -12.69 9.63
N GLN A 840 -11.07 -11.48 9.80
CA GLN A 840 -11.38 -10.65 10.97
C GLN A 840 -12.88 -10.34 11.05
N GLY A 841 -13.51 -9.99 9.92
CA GLY A 841 -14.96 -9.81 9.83
C GLY A 841 -15.73 -11.06 10.24
N GLU A 842 -15.37 -12.25 9.73
CA GLU A 842 -16.01 -13.52 10.10
C GLU A 842 -15.93 -13.78 11.62
N LEU A 843 -14.82 -13.42 12.27
CA LEU A 843 -14.62 -13.61 13.71
C LEU A 843 -15.38 -12.59 14.58
N THR A 844 -15.60 -11.37 14.10
CA THR A 844 -16.22 -10.28 14.89
C THR A 844 -17.66 -9.98 14.51
N THR A 845 -18.19 -10.60 13.44
CA THR A 845 -19.55 -10.37 12.96
C THR A 845 -20.38 -11.65 12.91
N GLU A 846 -21.69 -11.50 13.12
CA GLU A 846 -22.68 -12.53 12.84
C GLU A 846 -22.73 -12.74 11.31
N TYR A 847 -22.93 -11.64 10.60
CA TYR A 847 -22.85 -11.57 9.14
C TYR A 847 -22.34 -10.20 8.67
N ILE A 848 -21.74 -10.21 7.47
CA ILE A 848 -21.58 -9.05 6.61
C ILE A 848 -22.32 -9.40 5.33
N ALA A 849 -23.44 -8.74 5.07
CA ALA A 849 -24.35 -9.10 3.99
C ALA A 849 -24.47 -7.98 2.96
N GLU A 850 -24.41 -8.34 1.69
CA GLU A 850 -24.78 -7.44 0.60
C GLU A 850 -26.30 -7.28 0.62
N VAL A 851 -26.78 -6.05 0.80
CA VAL A 851 -28.22 -5.71 0.71
C VAL A 851 -28.59 -5.43 -0.73
N CYS A 852 -27.76 -4.66 -1.43
CA CYS A 852 -27.91 -4.41 -2.85
C CYS A 852 -26.53 -4.23 -3.50
N CYS A 853 -26.38 -4.68 -4.74
CA CYS A 853 -25.13 -4.58 -5.48
C CYS A 853 -25.32 -4.79 -6.99
N THR A 854 -24.28 -4.56 -7.78
CA THR A 854 -24.31 -4.93 -9.21
C THR A 854 -24.28 -6.45 -9.36
N ASP A 855 -25.06 -6.97 -10.30
CA ASP A 855 -25.07 -8.39 -10.62
C ASP A 855 -23.85 -8.77 -11.47
N HIS A 856 -22.90 -9.48 -10.88
CA HIS A 856 -21.64 -9.86 -11.53
C HIS A 856 -21.75 -11.06 -12.47
N VAL A 857 -22.90 -11.73 -12.51
CA VAL A 857 -23.05 -12.94 -13.35
C VAL A 857 -23.21 -12.58 -14.82
N VAL A 858 -23.56 -11.32 -15.15
CA VAL A 858 -23.93 -10.95 -16.53
C VAL A 858 -23.32 -9.62 -16.92
N GLU A 859 -22.17 -9.67 -17.58
CA GLU A 859 -22.03 -8.97 -18.86
C GLU A 859 -20.89 -9.63 -19.67
N ALA A 860 -21.28 -10.55 -20.55
CA ALA A 860 -20.39 -11.13 -21.55
C ALA A 860 -19.87 -10.02 -22.49
N GLY A 861 -18.80 -9.35 -22.08
CA GLY A 861 -18.20 -8.23 -22.81
C GLY A 861 -17.55 -7.15 -21.95
N VAL A 862 -17.90 -7.05 -20.66
CA VAL A 862 -17.09 -6.29 -19.70
C VAL A 862 -15.88 -7.14 -19.37
N SER A 863 -14.71 -6.53 -19.41
CA SER A 863 -13.45 -7.12 -18.99
C SER A 863 -13.56 -7.50 -17.52
N VAL A 864 -14.18 -8.65 -17.20
CA VAL A 864 -14.05 -9.28 -15.88
C VAL A 864 -12.56 -9.38 -15.68
N LYS A 865 -12.02 -8.64 -14.71
CA LYS A 865 -10.59 -8.68 -14.42
C LYS A 865 -10.27 -10.16 -14.24
N LYS A 866 -9.19 -10.66 -14.85
CA LYS A 866 -8.71 -12.06 -14.74
C LYS A 866 -8.64 -12.58 -13.28
N THR A 867 -8.72 -11.68 -12.29
CA THR A 867 -8.71 -11.92 -10.85
C THR A 867 -10.02 -12.43 -10.27
N ASP A 868 -11.19 -12.17 -10.89
CA ASP A 868 -12.47 -12.75 -10.45
C ASP A 868 -12.59 -14.15 -11.03
N ARG A 869 -11.81 -15.08 -10.45
CA ARG A 869 -11.91 -16.50 -10.77
C ARG A 869 -13.33 -16.95 -10.43
N ILE A 870 -14.12 -17.20 -11.47
CA ILE A 870 -15.49 -17.70 -11.42
C ILE A 870 -15.54 -18.89 -10.46
N ARG A 871 -16.32 -18.75 -9.38
CA ARG A 871 -16.69 -19.86 -8.49
C ARG A 871 -17.51 -20.85 -9.31
N ASN A 872 -17.42 -22.14 -9.03
CA ASN A 872 -18.26 -23.11 -9.72
C ASN A 872 -19.74 -22.75 -9.51
N ASP A 873 -20.50 -22.59 -10.60
CA ASP A 873 -21.89 -22.11 -10.55
C ASP A 873 -22.78 -23.04 -9.72
N GLN A 874 -22.43 -24.33 -9.60
CA GLN A 874 -23.14 -25.27 -8.71
C GLN A 874 -23.03 -24.90 -7.24
N ILE A 875 -21.85 -24.42 -6.83
CA ILE A 875 -21.64 -23.95 -5.47
C ILE A 875 -22.44 -22.67 -5.24
N ASP A 876 -22.49 -21.77 -6.22
CA ASP A 876 -23.31 -20.55 -6.12
C ASP A 876 -24.81 -20.84 -6.14
N LEU A 877 -25.27 -21.82 -6.94
CA LEU A 877 -26.65 -22.30 -6.93
C LEU A 877 -27.03 -22.90 -5.57
N GLU A 878 -26.19 -23.76 -4.99
CA GLU A 878 -26.45 -24.33 -3.66
C GLU A 878 -26.42 -23.26 -2.57
N SER A 879 -25.47 -22.32 -2.64
CA SER A 879 -25.39 -21.16 -1.76
C SER A 879 -26.65 -20.27 -1.87
N ALA A 880 -27.16 -20.07 -3.08
CA ALA A 880 -28.39 -19.35 -3.33
C ALA A 880 -29.61 -20.12 -2.80
N ARG A 881 -29.70 -21.43 -3.03
CA ARG A 881 -30.75 -22.28 -2.48
C ARG A 881 -30.82 -22.20 -0.96
N GLN A 882 -29.67 -22.34 -0.27
CA GLN A 882 -29.59 -22.20 1.20
C GLN A 882 -30.02 -20.81 1.66
N THR A 883 -29.71 -19.77 0.89
CA THR A 883 -30.11 -18.40 1.19
C THR A 883 -31.61 -18.20 1.01
N LEU A 884 -32.21 -18.71 -0.06
CA LEU A 884 -33.65 -18.65 -0.31
C LEU A 884 -34.46 -19.39 0.76
N LEU A 885 -33.94 -20.48 1.32
CA LEU A 885 -34.55 -21.14 2.48
C LEU A 885 -34.59 -20.22 3.71
N ARG A 886 -33.47 -19.58 4.03
CA ARG A 886 -33.39 -18.61 5.14
C ARG A 886 -34.25 -17.36 4.87
N MET A 887 -34.36 -16.91 3.62
CA MET A 887 -35.26 -15.84 3.23
C MET A 887 -36.73 -16.20 3.46
N ARG A 888 -37.12 -17.43 3.09
CA ARG A 888 -38.47 -17.96 3.33
C ARG A 888 -38.79 -18.02 4.83
N GLU A 889 -37.84 -18.46 5.65
CA GLU A 889 -37.97 -18.50 7.12
C GLU A 889 -38.00 -17.09 7.74
N GLY A 890 -37.23 -16.15 7.19
CA GLY A 890 -37.16 -14.77 7.67
C GLY A 890 -38.25 -13.82 7.13
N GLY A 891 -39.10 -14.28 6.21
CA GLY A 891 -40.14 -13.47 5.57
C GLY A 891 -39.60 -12.41 4.61
N PHE A 892 -38.48 -12.68 3.93
CA PHE A 892 -37.89 -11.77 2.95
C PHE A 892 -38.39 -12.08 1.53
N GLU A 893 -38.99 -11.08 0.88
CA GLU A 893 -39.47 -11.18 -0.50
C GLU A 893 -38.72 -10.21 -1.42
N THR A 894 -38.11 -10.72 -2.49
CA THR A 894 -37.37 -9.89 -3.45
C THR A 894 -38.32 -9.05 -4.30
N PRO A 895 -38.18 -7.71 -4.32
CA PRO A 895 -38.98 -6.84 -5.16
C PRO A 895 -38.91 -7.20 -6.67
N PRO A 896 -39.99 -6.96 -7.44
CA PRO A 896 -40.03 -7.31 -8.85
C PRO A 896 -38.99 -6.53 -9.64
N GLY A 897 -38.22 -7.25 -10.47
CA GLY A 897 -37.14 -6.71 -11.29
C GLY A 897 -35.79 -6.56 -10.60
N ARG A 898 -35.69 -6.86 -9.29
CA ARG A 898 -34.42 -6.76 -8.51
C ARG A 898 -33.75 -8.11 -8.23
N LYS A 899 -34.21 -9.20 -8.86
CA LYS A 899 -33.64 -10.55 -8.71
C LYS A 899 -32.28 -10.67 -9.42
N THR A 900 -31.33 -11.30 -8.74
CA THR A 900 -30.03 -11.67 -9.30
C THR A 900 -30.17 -12.78 -10.35
N GLN A 901 -29.20 -12.89 -11.25
CA GLN A 901 -29.18 -13.89 -12.31
C GLN A 901 -29.12 -15.31 -11.75
N ILE A 902 -28.43 -15.53 -10.63
CA ILE A 902 -28.34 -16.87 -10.01
C ILE A 902 -29.72 -17.34 -9.52
N VAL A 903 -30.53 -16.43 -8.98
CA VAL A 903 -31.91 -16.72 -8.56
C VAL A 903 -32.79 -16.96 -9.78
N LYS A 904 -32.66 -16.14 -10.82
CA LYS A 904 -33.36 -16.36 -12.10
C LYS A 904 -33.02 -17.72 -12.70
N MET A 905 -31.75 -18.11 -12.68
CA MET A 905 -31.27 -19.40 -13.18
C MET A 905 -31.83 -20.57 -12.36
N LEU A 906 -31.93 -20.44 -11.03
CA LEU A 906 -32.54 -21.46 -10.18
C LEU A 906 -34.03 -21.66 -10.51
N GLU A 907 -34.76 -20.56 -10.75
CA GLU A 907 -36.16 -20.57 -11.19
C GLU A 907 -36.33 -21.17 -12.58
N GLU A 908 -35.49 -20.78 -13.54
CA GLU A 908 -35.49 -21.31 -14.92
C GLU A 908 -35.20 -22.81 -14.97
N LEU A 909 -34.27 -23.28 -14.15
CA LEU A 909 -33.93 -24.71 -14.03
C LEU A 909 -34.96 -25.52 -13.21
N GLN A 910 -35.93 -24.85 -12.60
CA GLN A 910 -36.99 -25.47 -11.77
C GLN A 910 -36.41 -26.37 -10.66
N LEU A 911 -35.27 -25.97 -10.09
CA LEU A 911 -34.62 -26.77 -9.04
C LEU A 911 -35.41 -26.65 -7.72
N PRO A 912 -35.77 -27.79 -7.08
CA PRO A 912 -36.53 -27.75 -5.83
C PRO A 912 -35.70 -27.15 -4.70
N LEU A 913 -36.25 -26.16 -3.99
CA LEU A 913 -35.56 -25.52 -2.86
C LEU A 913 -35.30 -26.47 -1.69
N ASN A 914 -36.12 -27.50 -1.52
CA ASN A 914 -36.04 -28.41 -0.38
C ASN A 914 -34.99 -29.53 -0.57
N GLU A 915 -34.43 -29.69 -1.78
CA GLU A 915 -33.43 -30.74 -2.05
C GLU A 915 -32.04 -30.10 -2.26
N PRO A 916 -30.99 -30.61 -1.61
CA PRO A 916 -29.62 -30.13 -1.84
C PRO A 916 -29.17 -30.34 -3.29
N ILE A 917 -28.48 -29.35 -3.85
CA ILE A 917 -27.89 -29.45 -5.18
C ILE A 917 -26.59 -30.24 -5.07
N SER A 918 -26.44 -31.26 -5.93
CA SER A 918 -25.21 -32.07 -5.98
C SER A 918 -24.03 -31.22 -6.45
N LEU A 919 -23.06 -31.04 -5.55
CA LEU A 919 -21.82 -30.28 -5.82
C LEU A 919 -20.75 -31.08 -6.61
N MET A 920 -21.02 -32.35 -6.92
CA MET A 920 -20.07 -33.29 -7.56
C MET A 920 -20.57 -33.89 -8.86
N GLU A 921 -21.83 -33.63 -9.22
CA GLU A 921 -22.35 -34.01 -10.53
C GLU A 921 -21.85 -33.01 -11.56
N ILE A 922 -21.14 -33.45 -12.60
CA ILE A 922 -20.73 -32.56 -13.69
C ILE A 922 -21.95 -32.29 -14.58
N LYS A 923 -22.91 -31.48 -14.09
CA LYS A 923 -23.92 -30.84 -14.94
C LYS A 923 -23.30 -29.52 -15.37
N ASN A 924 -23.21 -29.31 -16.68
CA ASN A 924 -22.61 -28.19 -17.38
C ASN A 924 -23.08 -26.81 -16.88
N ILE A 925 -22.52 -26.33 -15.77
CA ILE A 925 -22.80 -25.00 -15.24
C ILE A 925 -21.46 -24.42 -14.78
N ARG A 926 -20.56 -24.28 -15.75
CA ARG A 926 -19.51 -23.28 -15.68
C ARG A 926 -19.67 -22.48 -16.95
N ASP A 927 -20.14 -21.25 -16.85
CA ASP A 927 -20.17 -20.37 -18.01
C ASP A 927 -18.71 -20.00 -18.35
N LYS A 928 -18.09 -20.85 -19.19
CA LYS A 928 -16.75 -20.61 -19.74
C LYS A 928 -16.80 -19.25 -20.46
N THR A 929 -15.70 -18.52 -20.44
CA THR A 929 -15.62 -17.17 -21.04
C THR A 929 -16.05 -17.13 -22.51
N THR A 930 -15.93 -18.26 -23.22
CA THR A 930 -16.33 -18.45 -24.62
C THR A 930 -17.67 -19.18 -24.79
N SER A 931 -18.39 -19.54 -23.73
CA SER A 931 -19.65 -20.29 -23.78
C SER A 931 -20.75 -19.54 -24.52
N VAL A 932 -20.85 -18.22 -24.38
CA VAL A 932 -21.82 -17.40 -25.12
C VAL A 932 -21.50 -17.39 -26.62
N GLU A 933 -20.21 -17.24 -26.98
CA GLU A 933 -19.75 -17.32 -28.36
C GLU A 933 -20.00 -18.72 -28.94
N HIS A 934 -19.67 -19.76 -28.18
CA HIS A 934 -19.87 -21.16 -28.54
C HIS A 934 -21.35 -21.47 -28.77
N ARG A 935 -22.25 -21.05 -27.87
CA ARG A 935 -23.71 -21.20 -28.02
C ARG A 935 -24.23 -20.48 -29.27
N LYS A 936 -23.79 -19.24 -29.51
CA LYS A 936 -24.18 -18.47 -30.71
C LYS A 936 -23.74 -19.17 -31.99
N LEU A 937 -22.50 -19.65 -32.05
CA LEU A 937 -21.97 -20.34 -33.23
C LEU A 937 -22.61 -21.72 -33.43
N LEU A 938 -22.94 -22.43 -32.35
CA LEU A 938 -23.72 -23.68 -32.40
C LEU A 938 -25.12 -23.44 -32.95
N ASP A 939 -25.83 -22.43 -32.44
CA ASP A 939 -27.18 -22.07 -32.92
C ASP A 939 -27.16 -21.65 -34.40
N LEU A 940 -26.11 -20.93 -34.84
CA LEU A 940 -25.90 -20.63 -36.26
C LEU A 940 -25.64 -21.89 -37.11
N GLN A 941 -24.89 -22.86 -36.58
CA GLN A 941 -24.68 -24.16 -37.23
C GLN A 941 -25.97 -24.97 -37.33
N GLU A 942 -26.74 -25.05 -36.24
CA GLU A 942 -28.03 -25.77 -36.20
C GLU A 942 -29.08 -25.15 -37.13
N LYS A 943 -29.05 -23.82 -37.28
CA LYS A 943 -29.90 -23.09 -38.23
C LYS A 943 -29.42 -23.19 -39.69
N GLY A 944 -28.33 -23.91 -39.97
CA GLY A 944 -27.73 -24.03 -41.30
C GLY A 944 -27.24 -22.70 -41.87
N ARG A 945 -26.99 -21.71 -41.00
CA ARG A 945 -26.55 -20.35 -41.36
C ARG A 945 -25.04 -20.17 -41.27
N LEU A 946 -24.32 -21.25 -41.01
CA LEU A 946 -22.87 -21.28 -40.93
C LEU A 946 -22.33 -21.88 -42.22
N GLU A 947 -21.57 -21.11 -42.99
CA GLU A 947 -20.92 -21.60 -44.21
C GLU A 947 -19.83 -22.63 -43.85
N GLU A 948 -19.81 -23.75 -44.58
CA GLU A 948 -18.73 -24.74 -44.51
C GLU A 948 -17.40 -24.07 -44.88
N ASP A 949 -16.32 -24.41 -44.15
CA ASP A 949 -14.97 -23.80 -44.27
C ASP A 949 -14.83 -22.30 -43.97
N SER A 950 -15.87 -21.64 -43.43
CA SER A 950 -15.76 -20.27 -42.96
C SER A 950 -14.86 -20.13 -41.71
N ALA A 951 -14.35 -18.92 -41.47
CA ALA A 951 -13.62 -18.59 -40.24
C ALA A 951 -14.45 -18.87 -38.97
N GLN A 952 -15.78 -18.72 -39.05
CA GLN A 952 -16.71 -19.02 -37.97
C GLN A 952 -16.85 -20.53 -37.72
N SER A 953 -16.87 -21.36 -38.77
CA SER A 953 -16.84 -22.82 -38.67
C SER A 953 -15.54 -23.33 -38.05
N THR A 954 -14.40 -22.80 -38.49
CA THR A 954 -13.10 -23.11 -37.88
C THR A 954 -13.04 -22.69 -36.41
N ARG A 955 -13.55 -21.50 -36.07
CA ARG A 955 -13.65 -21.02 -34.69
C ARG A 955 -14.55 -21.93 -33.83
N LEU A 956 -15.69 -22.36 -34.36
CA LEU A 956 -16.59 -23.29 -33.68
C LEU A 956 -15.91 -24.64 -33.42
N GLN A 957 -15.21 -25.21 -34.39
CA GLN A 957 -14.46 -26.46 -34.20
C GLN A 957 -13.37 -26.31 -33.12
N ARG A 958 -12.60 -25.22 -33.13
CA ARG A 958 -11.60 -24.91 -32.09
C ARG A 958 -12.27 -24.79 -30.71
N LEU A 959 -13.42 -24.12 -30.64
CA LEU A 959 -14.19 -23.99 -29.40
C LEU A 959 -14.71 -25.34 -28.90
N LYS A 960 -15.23 -26.22 -29.77
CA LYS A 960 -15.65 -27.58 -29.40
C LYS A 960 -14.50 -28.37 -28.78
N HIS A 961 -13.31 -28.34 -29.39
CA HIS A 961 -12.11 -29.00 -28.86
C HIS A 961 -11.68 -28.42 -27.52
N TYR A 962 -11.66 -27.09 -27.40
CA TYR A 962 -11.33 -26.40 -26.15
C TYR A 962 -12.31 -26.76 -25.03
N HIS A 963 -13.62 -26.71 -25.28
CA HIS A 963 -14.66 -27.06 -24.32
C HIS A 963 -14.54 -28.52 -23.89
N SER A 964 -14.38 -29.46 -24.85
CA SER A 964 -14.23 -30.89 -24.55
C SER A 964 -12.97 -31.20 -23.75
N ARG A 965 -11.86 -30.53 -24.03
CA ARG A 965 -10.63 -30.66 -23.24
C ARG A 965 -10.86 -30.18 -21.80
N GLN A 966 -11.53 -29.04 -21.62
CA GLN A 966 -11.86 -28.54 -20.28
C GLN A 966 -12.80 -29.48 -19.52
N ASP A 967 -13.82 -30.03 -20.17
CA ASP A 967 -14.74 -30.98 -19.51
C ASP A 967 -13.97 -32.22 -19.04
N ARG A 968 -13.04 -32.74 -19.85
CA ARG A 968 -12.18 -33.87 -19.45
C ARG A 968 -11.25 -33.51 -18.30
N GLU A 969 -10.70 -32.30 -18.28
CA GLU A 969 -9.88 -31.82 -17.16
C GLU A 969 -10.70 -31.68 -15.88
N GLU A 970 -11.92 -31.14 -15.95
CA GLU A 970 -12.83 -31.00 -14.80
C GLU A 970 -13.26 -32.36 -14.25
N VAL A 971 -13.64 -33.31 -15.10
CA VAL A 971 -13.93 -34.71 -14.68
C VAL A 971 -12.76 -35.28 -13.90
N ARG A 972 -11.53 -35.16 -14.44
CA ARG A 972 -10.32 -35.64 -13.77
C ARG A 972 -10.12 -34.98 -12.40
N ILE A 973 -10.34 -33.66 -12.29
CA ILE A 973 -10.23 -32.94 -11.02
C ILE A 973 -11.25 -33.47 -10.01
N PHE A 974 -12.51 -33.65 -10.41
CA PHE A 974 -13.54 -34.20 -9.53
C PHE A 974 -13.28 -35.64 -9.11
N ASP A 975 -12.69 -36.47 -9.97
CA ASP A 975 -12.29 -37.84 -9.61
C ASP A 975 -11.20 -37.86 -8.52
N TRP A 976 -10.30 -36.87 -8.51
CA TRP A 976 -9.35 -36.69 -7.40
C TRP A 976 -10.03 -36.28 -6.10
N VAL A 977 -11.01 -35.37 -6.18
CA VAL A 977 -11.78 -34.96 -4.99
C VAL A 977 -12.64 -36.10 -4.46
N ARG A 978 -13.24 -36.94 -5.31
CA ARG A 978 -13.98 -38.14 -4.89
C ARG A 978 -13.10 -39.13 -4.13
N GLN A 979 -11.89 -39.40 -4.64
CA GLN A 979 -10.93 -40.25 -3.94
C GLN A 979 -10.52 -39.64 -2.58
N PHE A 980 -10.40 -38.32 -2.49
CA PHE A 980 -10.20 -37.64 -1.21
C PHE A 980 -11.41 -37.84 -0.26
N ASP A 981 -12.64 -37.69 -0.75
CA ASP A 981 -13.86 -37.94 0.04
C ASP A 981 -13.90 -39.40 0.56
N GLU A 982 -13.51 -40.40 -0.27
CA GLU A 982 -13.40 -41.81 0.15
C GLU A 982 -12.38 -42.03 1.28
N ILE A 983 -11.28 -41.27 1.29
CA ILE A 983 -10.27 -41.32 2.37
C ILE A 983 -10.85 -40.68 3.64
N MET A 984 -11.53 -39.54 3.51
CA MET A 984 -12.22 -38.89 4.62
C MET A 984 -13.26 -39.82 5.26
N ASP A 985 -14.04 -40.53 4.45
CA ASP A 985 -15.00 -41.53 4.93
C ASP A 985 -14.32 -42.69 5.65
N ALA A 986 -13.18 -43.18 5.14
CA ALA A 986 -12.40 -44.22 5.81
C ALA A 986 -11.88 -43.76 7.19
N TYR A 987 -11.45 -42.50 7.31
CA TYR A 987 -11.08 -41.90 8.60
C TYR A 987 -12.29 -41.74 9.53
N GLY A 988 -13.44 -41.32 9.00
CA GLY A 988 -14.70 -41.23 9.76
C GLY A 988 -15.19 -42.59 10.27
N GLU A 989 -15.08 -43.64 9.45
CA GLU A 989 -15.37 -45.02 9.86
C GLU A 989 -14.42 -45.52 10.96
N ALA A 990 -13.14 -45.16 10.90
CA ALA A 990 -12.18 -45.49 11.95
C ALA A 990 -12.54 -44.78 13.26
N ALA A 991 -12.97 -43.52 13.20
CA ALA A 991 -13.40 -42.75 14.37
C ALA A 991 -14.69 -43.31 15.02
N ARG A 992 -15.64 -43.81 14.21
CA ARG A 992 -16.90 -44.42 14.68
C ARG A 992 -16.78 -45.87 15.18
N ALA A 993 -15.63 -46.52 15.01
CA ALA A 993 -15.46 -47.92 15.40
C ALA A 993 -15.50 -48.10 16.93
N THR A 994 -16.39 -48.95 17.41
CA THR A 994 -16.67 -49.15 18.84
C THR A 994 -15.55 -49.86 19.60
N THR A 995 -14.80 -50.75 18.94
CA THR A 995 -13.72 -51.51 19.59
C THR A 995 -12.33 -50.95 19.25
N PRO A 996 -11.40 -50.87 20.24
CA PRO A 996 -10.05 -50.33 20.01
C PRO A 996 -9.30 -51.03 18.87
N LYS A 997 -9.41 -52.36 18.79
CA LYS A 997 -8.76 -53.18 17.77
C LYS A 997 -9.33 -52.92 16.36
N ALA A 998 -10.65 -52.74 16.24
CA ALA A 998 -11.25 -52.40 14.94
C ALA A 998 -10.89 -50.97 14.51
N ARG A 999 -10.85 -50.04 15.47
CA ARG A 999 -10.42 -48.65 15.23
C ARG A 999 -8.99 -48.59 14.71
N GLU A 1000 -8.05 -49.28 15.34
CA GLU A 1000 -6.65 -49.33 14.91
C GLU A 1000 -6.50 -49.94 13.51
N LYS A 1001 -7.18 -51.06 13.24
CA LYS A 1001 -7.17 -51.71 11.91
C LYS A 1001 -7.73 -50.80 10.81
N LYS A 1002 -8.87 -50.15 11.06
CA LYS A 1002 -9.48 -49.21 10.10
C LYS A 1002 -8.61 -47.98 9.88
N LEU A 1003 -8.01 -47.45 10.95
CA LEU A 1003 -7.09 -46.30 10.88
C LEU A 1003 -5.83 -46.64 10.07
N ALA A 1004 -5.26 -47.84 10.25
CA ALA A 1004 -4.10 -48.29 9.47
C ALA A 1004 -4.44 -48.36 7.96
N ARG A 1005 -5.62 -48.91 7.62
CA ARG A 1005 -6.11 -48.95 6.23
C ARG A 1005 -6.33 -47.55 5.65
N ALA A 1006 -6.87 -46.62 6.43
CA ALA A 1006 -7.06 -45.23 5.99
C ALA A 1006 -5.71 -44.54 5.69
N LYS A 1007 -4.69 -44.74 6.55
CA LYS A 1007 -3.33 -44.23 6.35
C LYS A 1007 -2.64 -44.83 5.13
N GLU A 1008 -2.83 -46.12 4.86
CA GLU A 1008 -2.30 -46.77 3.66
C GLU A 1008 -2.90 -46.18 2.38
N LYS A 1009 -4.23 -45.98 2.36
CA LYS A 1009 -4.91 -45.29 1.26
C LYS A 1009 -4.42 -43.85 1.07
N GLU A 1010 -4.20 -43.11 2.16
CA GLU A 1010 -3.64 -41.76 2.11
C GLU A 1010 -2.24 -41.75 1.48
N ALA A 1011 -1.36 -42.67 1.89
CA ALA A 1011 0.00 -42.75 1.36
C ALA A 1011 0.03 -43.04 -0.15
N ASP A 1012 -0.78 -43.99 -0.64
CA ASP A 1012 -0.92 -44.27 -2.08
C ASP A 1012 -1.47 -43.05 -2.84
N PHE A 1013 -2.50 -42.42 -2.29
CA PHE A 1013 -3.10 -41.24 -2.89
C PHE A 1013 -2.11 -40.08 -3.00
N ASP A 1014 -1.35 -39.80 -1.94
CA ASP A 1014 -0.33 -38.74 -1.93
C ASP A 1014 0.81 -39.04 -2.92
N GLU A 1015 1.27 -40.28 -3.03
CA GLU A 1015 2.29 -40.66 -4.01
C GLU A 1015 1.81 -40.41 -5.44
N ARG A 1016 0.57 -40.78 -5.76
CA ARG A 1016 -0.01 -40.52 -7.09
C ARG A 1016 -0.26 -39.03 -7.31
N LEU A 1017 -0.65 -38.28 -6.29
CA LEU A 1017 -0.89 -36.84 -6.37
C LEU A 1017 0.41 -36.05 -6.62
N GLN A 1018 1.52 -36.44 -5.99
CA GLN A 1018 2.84 -35.83 -6.19
C GLN A 1018 3.39 -36.00 -7.62
N LYS A 1019 2.91 -37.02 -8.35
CA LYS A 1019 3.27 -37.26 -9.77
C LYS A 1019 2.52 -36.33 -10.74
N LEU A 1020 1.52 -35.57 -10.27
CA LEU A 1020 0.80 -34.62 -11.11
C LEU A 1020 1.66 -33.41 -11.46
N SER A 1021 1.31 -32.74 -12.56
CA SER A 1021 1.88 -31.42 -12.86
C SER A 1021 1.47 -30.41 -11.79
N SER A 1022 2.36 -29.45 -11.51
CA SER A 1022 2.11 -28.38 -10.53
C SER A 1022 0.79 -27.63 -10.77
N GLN A 1023 0.43 -27.40 -12.04
CA GLN A 1023 -0.84 -26.78 -12.42
C GLN A 1023 -2.06 -27.63 -12.02
N MET A 1024 -2.05 -28.93 -12.36
CA MET A 1024 -3.17 -29.82 -12.03
C MET A 1024 -3.29 -29.99 -10.52
N HIS A 1025 -2.17 -30.18 -9.82
CA HIS A 1025 -2.14 -30.24 -8.36
C HIS A 1025 -2.80 -29.00 -7.72
N GLY A 1026 -2.44 -27.80 -8.19
CA GLY A 1026 -3.04 -26.55 -7.73
C GLY A 1026 -4.55 -26.45 -7.98
N GLN A 1027 -5.04 -26.95 -9.12
CA GLN A 1027 -6.47 -26.98 -9.45
C GLN A 1027 -7.26 -27.95 -8.57
N VAL A 1028 -6.71 -29.14 -8.30
CA VAL A 1028 -7.34 -30.12 -7.40
C VAL A 1028 -7.43 -29.53 -5.99
N CYS A 1029 -6.33 -29.00 -5.45
CA CYS A 1029 -6.35 -28.37 -4.12
C CYS A 1029 -7.32 -27.19 -4.05
N HIS A 1030 -7.38 -26.35 -5.09
CA HIS A 1030 -8.33 -25.24 -5.13
C HIS A 1030 -9.79 -25.72 -5.13
N THR A 1031 -10.12 -26.75 -5.91
CA THR A 1031 -11.48 -27.29 -5.99
C THR A 1031 -11.90 -27.93 -4.67
N ARG A 1032 -11.01 -28.75 -4.08
CA ARG A 1032 -11.21 -29.33 -2.74
C ARG A 1032 -11.45 -28.26 -1.69
N ASP A 1033 -10.64 -27.21 -1.66
CA ASP A 1033 -10.78 -26.14 -0.66
C ASP A 1033 -12.10 -25.37 -0.82
N GLN A 1034 -12.53 -25.09 -2.06
CA GLN A 1034 -13.81 -24.42 -2.32
C GLN A 1034 -15.02 -25.25 -1.87
N LEU A 1035 -14.96 -26.57 -2.10
CA LEU A 1035 -15.99 -27.50 -1.60
C LEU A 1035 -15.96 -27.58 -0.07
N HIS A 1036 -14.79 -27.58 0.54
CA HIS A 1036 -14.66 -27.63 2.00
C HIS A 1036 -15.27 -26.41 2.69
N LEU A 1037 -15.18 -25.21 2.09
CA LEU A 1037 -15.77 -23.99 2.66
C LEU A 1037 -17.30 -24.07 2.82
N ILE A 1038 -17.99 -24.74 1.89
CA ILE A 1038 -19.46 -24.90 1.92
C ILE A 1038 -19.89 -26.20 2.63
N ARG A 1039 -19.08 -27.26 2.54
CA ARG A 1039 -19.32 -28.56 3.21
C ARG A 1039 -18.83 -28.57 4.67
N GLN A 1040 -19.24 -27.57 5.44
CA GLN A 1040 -19.03 -27.60 6.88
C GLN A 1040 -20.16 -28.37 7.57
N PRO A 1041 -19.91 -28.94 8.76
CA PRO A 1041 -20.96 -29.46 9.62
C PRO A 1041 -22.07 -28.43 9.84
N ALA A 1042 -23.33 -28.89 9.87
CA ALA A 1042 -24.51 -28.02 9.94
C ALA A 1042 -24.47 -27.06 11.15
N GLU A 1043 -23.92 -27.49 12.27
CA GLU A 1043 -23.78 -26.70 13.50
C GLU A 1043 -22.81 -25.50 13.36
N LEU A 1044 -21.79 -25.63 12.50
CA LEU A 1044 -20.79 -24.58 12.26
C LEU A 1044 -21.21 -23.64 11.12
N GLY A 1045 -21.99 -24.14 10.17
CA GLY A 1045 -22.35 -23.44 8.94
C GLY A 1045 -21.16 -23.20 8.00
N SER A 1046 -21.46 -22.74 6.79
CA SER A 1046 -20.44 -22.43 5.76
C SER A 1046 -19.44 -21.37 6.25
N ILE A 1047 -18.18 -21.47 5.83
CA ILE A 1047 -17.11 -20.60 6.35
C ILE A 1047 -17.28 -19.14 5.85
N LEU A 1048 -17.48 -18.96 4.55
CA LEU A 1048 -17.56 -17.64 3.93
C LEU A 1048 -18.82 -16.90 4.39
N SER A 1049 -18.68 -15.61 4.70
CA SER A 1049 -19.83 -14.74 5.00
C SER A 1049 -20.84 -14.66 3.85
N TRP A 1050 -20.37 -14.79 2.60
CA TRP A 1050 -21.24 -14.85 1.42
C TRP A 1050 -22.25 -16.01 1.50
N ASP A 1051 -21.80 -17.22 1.86
CA ASP A 1051 -22.68 -18.40 1.93
C ASP A 1051 -23.61 -18.40 3.15
N ARG A 1052 -23.25 -17.60 4.17
CA ARG A 1052 -24.06 -17.37 5.37
C ARG A 1052 -24.98 -16.14 5.25
N ARG A 1053 -24.97 -15.43 4.12
CA ARG A 1053 -25.74 -14.17 3.94
C ARG A 1053 -27.21 -14.40 4.25
N PRO A 1054 -27.87 -13.66 5.15
CA PRO A 1054 -29.27 -13.92 5.53
C PRO A 1054 -30.27 -13.82 4.38
N TRP A 1055 -29.95 -13.04 3.34
CA TRP A 1055 -30.79 -12.81 2.18
C TRP A 1055 -29.97 -12.60 0.90
N GLU A 1056 -30.62 -12.71 -0.25
CA GLU A 1056 -30.01 -12.37 -1.55
C GLU A 1056 -29.93 -10.85 -1.75
N PRO A 1057 -28.84 -10.32 -2.34
CA PRO A 1057 -28.74 -8.90 -2.62
C PRO A 1057 -29.70 -8.50 -3.76
N LEU A 1058 -30.24 -7.28 -3.66
CA LEU A 1058 -31.01 -6.65 -4.72
C LEU A 1058 -30.08 -6.14 -5.83
N THR A 1059 -30.45 -6.33 -7.10
CA THR A 1059 -29.65 -5.83 -8.23
C THR A 1059 -29.80 -4.32 -8.41
N VAL A 1060 -28.70 -3.59 -8.56
CA VAL A 1060 -28.69 -2.13 -8.81
C VAL A 1060 -28.21 -1.78 -10.20
N ASP A 1061 -28.76 -0.70 -10.75
CA ASP A 1061 -28.34 -0.13 -12.03
C ASP A 1061 -27.41 1.07 -11.79
N ALA A 1062 -26.53 1.36 -12.76
CA ALA A 1062 -25.62 2.51 -12.65
C ALA A 1062 -26.38 3.85 -12.56
N THR A 1063 -27.59 3.93 -13.14
CA THR A 1063 -28.47 5.11 -13.10
C THR A 1063 -29.13 5.33 -11.74
N ASP A 1064 -29.11 4.34 -10.84
CA ASP A 1064 -29.61 4.52 -9.47
C ASP A 1064 -28.75 5.51 -8.64
N PHE A 1065 -27.55 5.85 -9.15
CA PHE A 1065 -26.54 6.67 -8.50
C PHE A 1065 -26.13 7.88 -9.35
N PHE A 1066 -25.65 8.94 -8.69
CA PHE A 1066 -25.04 10.09 -9.35
C PHE A 1066 -23.73 10.51 -8.66
N PRO A 1067 -22.59 10.57 -9.39
CA PRO A 1067 -22.39 10.14 -10.77
C PRO A 1067 -22.78 8.67 -11.01
N ASN A 1068 -23.08 8.28 -12.27
CA ASN A 1068 -23.63 6.98 -12.64
C ASN A 1068 -22.59 5.84 -12.49
N VAL A 1069 -22.17 5.61 -11.25
CA VAL A 1069 -21.20 4.61 -10.83
C VAL A 1069 -21.90 3.73 -9.79
N PRO A 1070 -22.05 2.43 -10.06
CA PRO A 1070 -22.77 1.55 -9.15
C PRO A 1070 -22.06 1.43 -7.80
N CYS A 1071 -22.85 1.40 -6.74
CA CYS A 1071 -22.41 1.19 -5.37
C CYS A 1071 -23.09 -0.04 -4.76
N ALA A 1072 -22.48 -0.60 -3.72
CA ALA A 1072 -23.07 -1.68 -2.92
C ALA A 1072 -23.41 -1.17 -1.52
N LEU A 1073 -24.55 -1.62 -0.99
CA LEU A 1073 -24.92 -1.43 0.41
C LEU A 1073 -24.60 -2.70 1.18
N LEU A 1074 -23.76 -2.60 2.21
CA LEU A 1074 -23.47 -3.68 3.13
C LEU A 1074 -24.18 -3.47 4.47
N ASP A 1075 -24.76 -4.54 5.01
CA ASP A 1075 -25.24 -4.61 6.39
C ASP A 1075 -24.25 -5.40 7.23
N ILE A 1076 -23.63 -4.72 8.19
CA ILE A 1076 -22.65 -5.29 9.11
C ILE A 1076 -23.29 -5.46 10.47
N GLN A 1077 -23.45 -6.72 10.87
CA GLN A 1077 -23.99 -7.09 12.16
C GLN A 1077 -22.88 -7.65 13.07
N PRO A 1078 -22.37 -6.87 14.05
CA PRO A 1078 -21.34 -7.37 14.95
C PRO A 1078 -21.89 -8.46 15.88
N LYS A 1079 -20.98 -9.31 16.35
CA LYS A 1079 -21.20 -10.29 17.43
C LYS A 1079 -20.09 -10.15 18.48
N ALA A 1080 -20.27 -10.75 19.65
CA ALA A 1080 -19.26 -10.74 20.70
C ALA A 1080 -18.04 -11.56 20.25
N PRO A 1081 -16.84 -10.95 20.10
CA PRO A 1081 -15.63 -11.71 19.81
C PRO A 1081 -15.18 -12.52 21.03
N SER A 1082 -14.41 -13.58 20.80
CA SER A 1082 -13.77 -14.35 21.87
C SER A 1082 -12.96 -13.43 22.82
N PRO A 1083 -12.97 -13.68 24.14
CA PRO A 1083 -12.18 -12.90 25.11
C PRO A 1083 -10.70 -12.78 24.74
N LEU A 1084 -10.12 -13.82 24.15
CA LEU A 1084 -8.73 -13.81 23.69
C LEU A 1084 -8.48 -12.79 22.59
N LEU A 1085 -9.42 -12.62 21.66
CA LEU A 1085 -9.33 -11.65 20.58
C LEU A 1085 -9.48 -10.21 21.11
N ARG A 1086 -10.25 -10.02 22.18
CA ARG A 1086 -10.49 -8.70 22.80
C ARG A 1086 -9.34 -8.21 23.68
N ALA A 1087 -8.55 -9.11 24.24
CA ALA A 1087 -7.38 -8.78 25.04
C ALA A 1087 -6.22 -8.26 24.16
N ALA A 1088 -6.33 -7.00 23.74
CA ALA A 1088 -5.39 -6.26 22.92
C ALA A 1088 -4.98 -4.95 23.62
N GLY A 1089 -3.74 -4.53 23.39
CA GLY A 1089 -3.17 -3.29 23.92
C GLY A 1089 -2.60 -3.42 25.34
N PRO A 1090 -1.99 -2.31 25.83
CA PRO A 1090 -1.27 -2.29 27.10
C PRO A 1090 -2.15 -2.67 28.29
N GLY A 1091 -1.63 -3.50 29.20
CA GLY A 1091 -2.38 -3.97 30.37
C GLY A 1091 -3.25 -5.21 30.13
N SER A 1092 -3.23 -5.78 28.92
CA SER A 1092 -3.89 -7.05 28.58
C SER A 1092 -2.86 -8.19 28.38
N SER A 1093 -3.33 -9.40 28.07
CA SER A 1093 -2.47 -10.52 27.65
C SER A 1093 -1.86 -10.36 26.24
N ASN A 1094 -2.18 -9.28 25.52
CA ASN A 1094 -1.81 -9.02 24.13
C ASN A 1094 -2.19 -10.15 23.15
N SER A 1095 -3.11 -11.05 23.52
CA SER A 1095 -3.52 -12.18 22.68
C SER A 1095 -4.17 -11.71 21.38
N GLY A 1096 -4.94 -10.63 21.41
CA GLY A 1096 -5.54 -10.04 20.20
C GLY A 1096 -4.49 -9.47 19.24
N ASP A 1097 -3.44 -8.84 19.77
CA ASP A 1097 -2.34 -8.30 18.95
C ASP A 1097 -1.46 -9.42 18.41
N ILE A 1098 -1.17 -10.44 19.22
CA ILE A 1098 -0.46 -11.65 18.80
C ILE A 1098 -1.24 -12.38 17.69
N PHE A 1099 -2.57 -12.46 17.81
CA PHE A 1099 -3.41 -13.06 16.78
C PHE A 1099 -3.27 -12.34 15.44
N ASP A 1100 -3.20 -11.00 15.44
CA ASP A 1100 -3.01 -10.26 14.19
C ASP A 1100 -1.65 -10.52 13.55
N LEU A 1101 -0.59 -10.73 14.34
CA LEU A 1101 0.73 -11.12 13.83
C LEU A 1101 0.70 -12.54 13.27
N LEU A 1102 0.16 -13.48 14.04
CA LEU A 1102 -0.01 -14.88 13.66
C LEU A 1102 -0.82 -15.01 12.37
N LEU A 1103 -1.97 -14.33 12.29
CA LEU A 1103 -2.81 -14.33 11.10
C LEU A 1103 -2.11 -13.69 9.89
N SER A 1104 -1.28 -12.68 10.10
CA SER A 1104 -0.51 -12.05 9.00
C SER A 1104 0.51 -13.04 8.41
N THR A 1105 1.22 -13.78 9.26
CA THR A 1105 2.17 -14.82 8.84
C THR A 1105 1.48 -15.99 8.17
N LEU A 1106 0.40 -16.51 8.78
CA LEU A 1106 -0.35 -17.64 8.23
C LEU A 1106 -0.91 -17.35 6.82
N LEU A 1107 -1.26 -16.10 6.55
CA LEU A 1107 -1.85 -15.68 5.28
C LEU A 1107 -0.81 -15.25 4.23
N TRP A 1108 0.50 -15.39 4.48
CA TRP A 1108 1.51 -15.14 3.44
C TRP A 1108 1.34 -16.11 2.27
N THR A 1109 1.31 -17.41 2.56
CA THR A 1109 0.99 -18.45 1.56
C THR A 1109 -0.31 -19.13 1.95
N ARG A 1110 -1.44 -18.50 1.60
CA ARG A 1110 -2.80 -18.95 1.95
C ARG A 1110 -3.14 -20.37 1.48
N SER A 1111 -2.51 -20.83 0.39
CA SER A 1111 -2.69 -22.18 -0.16
C SER A 1111 -1.77 -23.22 0.46
N ALA A 1112 -0.82 -22.84 1.32
CA ALA A 1112 0.05 -23.79 2.00
C ALA A 1112 -0.70 -24.51 3.13
N THR A 1113 -0.17 -25.68 3.50
CA THR A 1113 -0.67 -26.45 4.63
C THR A 1113 -0.45 -25.69 5.93
N LEU A 1114 -1.35 -25.90 6.90
CA LEU A 1114 -1.26 -25.26 8.22
C LEU A 1114 0.09 -25.55 8.89
N ARG A 1115 0.60 -26.79 8.77
CA ARG A 1115 1.92 -27.19 9.28
C ARG A 1115 3.02 -26.26 8.80
N LYS A 1116 3.14 -26.12 7.47
CA LYS A 1116 4.18 -25.29 6.87
C LYS A 1116 4.09 -23.85 7.34
N GLN A 1117 2.89 -23.30 7.49
CA GLN A 1117 2.70 -21.89 7.87
C GLN A 1117 2.89 -21.63 9.37
N LEU A 1118 2.49 -22.54 10.26
CA LEU A 1118 2.76 -22.39 11.69
C LEU A 1118 4.25 -22.39 11.99
N ASP A 1119 5.03 -23.23 11.31
CA ASP A 1119 6.50 -23.22 11.48
C ASP A 1119 7.18 -21.95 10.93
N GLN A 1120 6.50 -21.18 10.06
CA GLN A 1120 6.96 -19.84 9.67
C GLN A 1120 6.71 -18.79 10.76
N VAL A 1121 5.70 -18.97 11.63
CA VAL A 1121 5.47 -18.06 12.77
C VAL A 1121 6.66 -18.15 13.72
N TRP A 1122 6.99 -19.38 14.12
CA TRP A 1122 8.17 -19.68 14.94
C TRP A 1122 8.56 -21.16 14.78
N PRO A 1123 9.86 -21.52 14.73
CA PRO A 1123 10.29 -22.91 14.66
C PRO A 1123 9.67 -23.76 15.77
N GLY A 1124 9.12 -24.91 15.39
CA GLY A 1124 8.47 -25.83 16.32
C GLY A 1124 7.09 -25.40 16.80
N THR A 1125 6.51 -24.33 16.23
CA THR A 1125 5.14 -23.91 16.60
C THR A 1125 4.14 -25.01 16.31
N TYR A 1126 4.21 -25.65 15.14
CA TYR A 1126 3.24 -26.70 14.78
C TYR A 1126 3.28 -27.85 15.79
N ASP A 1127 4.45 -28.44 15.99
CA ASP A 1127 4.63 -29.58 16.91
C ASP A 1127 4.33 -29.17 18.37
N GLY A 1128 4.54 -27.90 18.73
CA GLY A 1128 4.27 -27.38 20.06
C GLY A 1128 2.79 -27.14 20.39
N ILE A 1129 1.92 -26.95 19.39
CA ILE A 1129 0.51 -26.57 19.63
C ILE A 1129 -0.52 -27.54 19.05
N ILE A 1130 -0.19 -28.32 18.00
CA ILE A 1130 -1.19 -29.07 17.23
C ILE A 1130 -1.95 -30.12 18.07
N ASP A 1131 -1.29 -30.73 19.05
CA ASP A 1131 -1.91 -31.72 19.96
C ASP A 1131 -3.01 -31.09 20.82
N ASN A 1132 -2.97 -29.77 21.02
CA ASN A 1132 -3.98 -28.99 21.75
C ASN A 1132 -5.04 -28.38 20.82
N VAL A 1133 -5.01 -28.67 19.51
CA VAL A 1133 -5.98 -28.17 18.52
C VAL A 1133 -6.62 -29.36 17.78
N PRO A 1134 -7.43 -30.19 18.46
CA PRO A 1134 -8.02 -31.37 17.85
C PRO A 1134 -9.01 -31.05 16.72
N SER A 1135 -9.62 -29.86 16.73
CA SER A 1135 -10.58 -29.43 15.69
C SER A 1135 -10.00 -29.35 14.28
N VAL A 1136 -8.67 -29.23 14.16
CA VAL A 1136 -7.98 -29.21 12.87
C VAL A 1136 -7.99 -30.58 12.19
N ALA A 1137 -7.98 -31.66 12.98
CA ALA A 1137 -7.98 -33.03 12.46
C ALA A 1137 -9.37 -33.69 12.48
N ASP A 1138 -10.30 -33.19 13.29
CA ASP A 1138 -11.63 -33.76 13.50
C ASP A 1138 -12.64 -33.33 12.41
N PRO A 1139 -13.10 -34.22 11.52
CA PRO A 1139 -14.08 -33.88 10.48
C PRO A 1139 -15.41 -33.37 11.05
N ALA A 1140 -15.83 -33.80 12.25
CA ALA A 1140 -17.06 -33.31 12.88
C ALA A 1140 -16.97 -31.83 13.28
N LYS A 1141 -15.75 -31.30 13.39
CA LYS A 1141 -15.47 -29.88 13.67
C LYS A 1141 -14.96 -29.12 12.44
N GLY A 1142 -15.11 -29.69 11.24
CA GLY A 1142 -14.60 -29.12 9.98
C GLY A 1142 -13.10 -29.31 9.77
N GLY A 1143 -12.47 -30.27 10.45
CA GLY A 1143 -11.07 -30.62 10.30
C GLY A 1143 -10.78 -31.60 9.17
N ILE A 1144 -9.49 -31.77 8.85
CA ILE A 1144 -8.98 -32.75 7.88
C ILE A 1144 -7.85 -33.55 8.55
N PRO A 1145 -8.01 -34.88 8.77
CA PRO A 1145 -7.04 -35.70 9.51
C PRO A 1145 -5.77 -36.05 8.72
N LEU A 1146 -5.74 -35.74 7.42
CA LEU A 1146 -4.60 -36.02 6.54
C LEU A 1146 -3.38 -35.16 6.89
N LYS A 1147 -2.19 -35.73 6.70
CA LYS A 1147 -0.90 -35.10 7.01
C LYS A 1147 -0.05 -34.78 5.78
N GLY A 1148 -0.38 -35.35 4.62
CA GLY A 1148 0.38 -35.12 3.39
C GLY A 1148 -0.09 -33.95 2.54
N SER A 1149 -0.10 -34.13 1.22
CA SER A 1149 -0.29 -33.03 0.25
C SER A 1149 -1.69 -32.42 0.29
N MET A 1150 -2.68 -33.19 0.75
CA MET A 1150 -4.06 -32.75 0.96
C MET A 1150 -4.41 -32.38 2.40
N ALA A 1151 -3.41 -32.14 3.27
CA ALA A 1151 -3.66 -31.62 4.61
C ALA A 1151 -4.44 -30.29 4.58
N ILE A 1152 -4.99 -29.91 5.75
CA ILE A 1152 -5.72 -28.64 5.90
C ILE A 1152 -4.84 -27.45 5.50
N THR A 1153 -5.41 -26.53 4.74
CA THR A 1153 -4.75 -25.29 4.33
C THR A 1153 -5.23 -24.12 5.18
N VAL A 1154 -4.41 -23.07 5.30
CA VAL A 1154 -4.77 -21.91 6.14
C VAL A 1154 -6.07 -21.24 5.65
N ARG A 1155 -6.26 -21.12 4.33
CA ARG A 1155 -7.43 -20.43 3.75
C ARG A 1155 -8.77 -21.11 4.00
N VAL A 1156 -8.79 -22.35 4.47
CA VAL A 1156 -10.03 -23.09 4.78
C VAL A 1156 -10.30 -23.25 6.27
N LEU A 1157 -9.47 -22.66 7.14
CA LEU A 1157 -9.72 -22.71 8.58
C LEU A 1157 -11.02 -22.00 8.95
N ASN A 1158 -11.84 -22.65 9.78
CA ASN A 1158 -13.06 -22.07 10.34
C ASN A 1158 -12.76 -21.26 11.62
N GLN A 1159 -13.79 -20.59 12.15
CA GLN A 1159 -13.66 -19.69 13.30
C GLN A 1159 -13.21 -20.42 14.58
N LEU A 1160 -13.75 -21.61 14.81
CA LEU A 1160 -13.40 -22.46 15.96
C LEU A 1160 -11.91 -22.80 15.93
N GLN A 1161 -11.43 -23.33 14.81
CA GLN A 1161 -10.03 -23.71 14.62
C GLN A 1161 -9.09 -22.52 14.83
N MET A 1162 -9.43 -21.32 14.32
CA MET A 1162 -8.59 -20.14 14.50
C MET A 1162 -8.48 -19.71 15.97
N VAL A 1163 -9.58 -19.79 16.73
CA VAL A 1163 -9.57 -19.47 18.16
C VAL A 1163 -8.82 -20.53 18.96
N GLU A 1164 -9.00 -21.83 18.66
CA GLU A 1164 -8.24 -22.91 19.30
C GLU A 1164 -6.73 -22.79 19.01
N ILE A 1165 -6.34 -22.43 17.78
CA ILE A 1165 -4.92 -22.17 17.43
C ILE A 1165 -4.37 -21.03 18.27
N LEU A 1166 -5.12 -19.93 18.42
CA LEU A 1166 -4.69 -18.81 19.27
C LEU A 1166 -4.57 -19.24 20.74
N GLU A 1167 -5.54 -19.98 21.26
CA GLU A 1167 -5.52 -20.46 22.64
C GLU A 1167 -4.33 -21.39 22.91
N ALA A 1168 -4.09 -22.36 22.01
CA ALA A 1168 -2.98 -23.29 22.10
C ALA A 1168 -1.63 -22.56 21.98
N PHE A 1169 -1.52 -21.61 21.04
CA PHE A 1169 -0.36 -20.73 20.95
C PHE A 1169 -0.16 -19.94 22.24
N MET A 1170 -1.23 -19.44 22.86
CA MET A 1170 -1.13 -18.67 24.09
C MET A 1170 -0.69 -19.50 25.31
N LYS A 1171 -0.99 -20.80 25.31
CA LYS A 1171 -0.58 -21.76 26.36
C LYS A 1171 0.78 -22.39 26.10
N TRP A 1172 1.36 -22.22 24.92
CA TRP A 1172 2.62 -22.84 24.55
C TRP A 1172 3.79 -22.30 25.39
N PRO A 1173 4.52 -23.15 26.14
CA PRO A 1173 5.58 -22.69 27.04
C PRO A 1173 6.76 -22.02 26.33
N PHE A 1174 7.02 -22.42 25.08
CA PHE A 1174 8.10 -21.85 24.27
C PHE A 1174 7.64 -20.72 23.35
N ARG A 1175 6.43 -20.16 23.60
CA ARG A 1175 5.89 -19.07 22.81
C ARG A 1175 6.84 -17.86 22.84
N PRO A 1176 7.23 -17.31 21.68
CA PRO A 1176 8.01 -16.07 21.63
C PRO A 1176 7.25 -14.90 22.29
N SER A 1177 7.98 -13.90 22.78
CA SER A 1177 7.34 -12.69 23.28
C SER A 1177 6.70 -11.90 22.14
N TYR A 1178 5.74 -11.01 22.47
CA TYR A 1178 5.16 -10.11 21.47
C TYR A 1178 6.24 -9.29 20.73
N ALA A 1179 7.27 -8.82 21.45
CA ALA A 1179 8.38 -8.09 20.86
C ALA A 1179 9.19 -8.95 19.87
N ASP A 1180 9.41 -10.23 20.18
CA ASP A 1180 10.13 -11.16 19.29
C ASP A 1180 9.36 -11.41 17.99
N LEU A 1181 8.03 -11.58 18.09
CA LEU A 1181 7.16 -11.75 16.92
C LEU A 1181 7.15 -10.51 16.02
N VAL A 1182 7.10 -9.31 16.62
CA VAL A 1182 7.20 -8.05 15.88
C VAL A 1182 8.57 -7.91 15.20
N GLY A 1183 9.65 -8.25 15.92
CA GLY A 1183 11.01 -8.24 15.38
C GLY A 1183 11.17 -9.16 14.17
N ARG A 1184 10.65 -10.39 14.28
CA ARG A 1184 10.68 -11.37 13.19
C ARG A 1184 9.90 -10.91 11.95
N LEU A 1185 8.69 -10.36 12.15
CA LEU A 1185 7.90 -9.85 11.02
C LEU A 1185 8.58 -8.67 10.30
N ALA A 1186 9.33 -7.84 11.03
CA ALA A 1186 10.16 -6.81 10.43
C ALA A 1186 11.35 -7.40 9.65
N ASP A 1187 11.95 -8.48 10.16
CA ASP A 1187 13.05 -9.20 9.50
C ASP A 1187 12.60 -9.93 8.24
N GLU A 1188 11.44 -10.58 8.26
CA GLU A 1188 10.91 -11.31 7.10
C GLU A 1188 10.26 -10.39 6.06
N ARG A 1189 9.72 -9.23 6.44
CA ARG A 1189 9.34 -8.19 5.45
C ARG A 1189 10.56 -7.64 4.71
N ALA A 1190 11.66 -7.42 5.43
CA ALA A 1190 12.92 -7.03 4.80
C ALA A 1190 13.46 -8.13 3.86
N ALA A 1191 13.32 -9.41 4.22
CA ALA A 1191 13.70 -10.54 3.36
C ALA A 1191 12.74 -10.78 2.19
N GLY A 1192 11.45 -10.49 2.37
CA GLY A 1192 10.41 -10.61 1.34
C GLY A 1192 10.47 -9.50 0.28
N GLU A 1193 10.87 -8.28 0.67
CA GLU A 1193 11.23 -7.20 -0.26
C GLU A 1193 12.49 -7.55 -1.06
N GLU A 1194 13.48 -8.22 -0.45
CA GLU A 1194 14.63 -8.83 -1.14
C GLU A 1194 14.22 -9.96 -2.10
N ALA A 1195 13.24 -10.80 -1.74
CA ALA A 1195 12.76 -11.88 -2.60
C ALA A 1195 11.84 -11.39 -3.74
N LEU A 1196 11.09 -10.30 -3.53
CA LEU A 1196 10.29 -9.64 -4.56
C LEU A 1196 11.18 -8.90 -5.57
N SER A 1197 12.30 -8.31 -5.14
CA SER A 1197 13.28 -7.73 -6.07
C SER A 1197 14.01 -8.80 -6.90
N ILE A 1198 14.30 -9.96 -6.30
CA ILE A 1198 14.88 -11.11 -7.02
C ILE A 1198 13.84 -11.78 -7.95
N ALA A 1199 12.57 -11.85 -7.55
CA ALA A 1199 11.49 -12.39 -8.39
C ALA A 1199 11.10 -11.44 -9.52
N GLU A 1200 11.26 -10.13 -9.37
CA GLU A 1200 11.12 -9.17 -10.48
C GLU A 1200 12.23 -9.33 -11.52
N ASP A 1201 13.45 -9.69 -11.12
CA ASP A 1201 14.53 -10.04 -12.06
C ASP A 1201 14.35 -11.42 -12.73
N GLU A 1202 13.83 -12.44 -12.01
CA GLU A 1202 13.58 -13.78 -12.60
C GLU A 1202 12.27 -13.86 -13.42
N THR A 1203 11.28 -13.00 -13.16
CA THR A 1203 10.04 -12.96 -13.95
C THR A 1203 10.21 -12.29 -15.31
N VAL A 1204 11.27 -11.49 -15.52
CA VAL A 1204 11.64 -10.95 -16.83
C VAL A 1204 12.17 -12.06 -17.75
N ASP A 1205 12.86 -13.07 -17.21
CA ASP A 1205 13.36 -14.20 -18.01
C ASP A 1205 12.29 -15.29 -18.28
N LEU A 1206 11.30 -15.46 -17.41
CA LEU A 1206 10.18 -16.39 -17.64
C LEU A 1206 9.05 -15.82 -18.53
N MET A 1207 8.90 -14.49 -18.63
CA MET A 1207 7.98 -13.88 -19.60
C MET A 1207 8.52 -13.89 -21.05
N GLY A 1208 9.80 -14.17 -21.25
CA GLY A 1208 10.41 -14.31 -22.58
C GLY A 1208 10.00 -15.58 -23.34
N LEU A 1209 9.55 -16.64 -22.66
CA LEU A 1209 9.25 -17.95 -23.28
C LEU A 1209 7.76 -18.22 -23.53
N ALA A 1210 6.85 -17.35 -23.08
CA ALA A 1210 5.40 -17.50 -23.29
C ALA A 1210 4.84 -16.64 -24.46
N SER A 1211 5.71 -16.04 -25.28
CA SER A 1211 5.32 -15.20 -26.43
C SER A 1211 5.49 -15.86 -27.79
N ALA A 1212 5.84 -17.16 -27.82
CA ALA A 1212 5.98 -17.95 -29.04
C ALA A 1212 4.84 -18.97 -29.19
N ASP A 1213 3.59 -18.50 -29.22
CA ASP A 1213 2.43 -19.24 -29.72
C ASP A 1213 1.47 -18.24 -30.40
N ASN A 1214 1.93 -17.73 -31.54
CA ASN A 1214 1.10 -17.09 -32.55
C ASN A 1214 1.30 -17.87 -33.86
N PHE A 1215 0.50 -18.93 -34.05
CA PHE A 1215 0.00 -19.44 -35.33
C PHE A 1215 -1.26 -20.27 -35.11
#